data_AF-A0A1J3FC06-F1
#
_entry.id   AF-A0A1J3FC06-F1
#
_cell.length_a   1.000
_cell.length_b   1.000
_cell.length_c   1.000
_cell.angle_alpha   90.00
_cell.angle_beta   90.00
_cell.angle_gamma   90.00
#
_symmetry.space_group_name_H-M   'P 1'
#
loop_
_entity.id
_entity.type
_entity.pdbx_description
1 polymer ?
#
loop_
_entity_poly.entity_id
_entity_poly.type
_entity_poly.pdbx_seq_one_letter_code
_entity_poly.pdbx_strand_id
1 'polypeptide(L)'
;MMMMNSRSCICVSAMKPSCRLLISFRRSSLFGFSPPSSGKLLTNSSKLQCRKIESRSIRSGIRCRRIALDRKAFCDSDSISWGGGGSSVLRGRGSRGSRGRGVLVVPRVASDFRNHSNSSLDSHVNDNKSFESLFVKPLVFKEVGKTEEIPKWESGKGREDAKFGNVDVRSETEESEAEKEAWKLLRGAVVNYCGFPVGTVAANDPGEKQTLNYDQVFIRDFVPSAYAFLLDGEGEIVRNFLLHTLQLQSWEKTVDCHSPGPGLMPASFKVKSVPLEGNDGSFEEILDADFGESAIGRVSPVDSGLWWIILLRAYGKLTGDYALQERIDVQTGIKLILKLCLADGFDMFPTLLVTDGSCMIDRRMGIHGHPLEIQALFYSALRCSREMLIVNDVTKNLVAAVNNRLSALSFHIREYYWVDIKKINEIYRYKTEEYSADATNKFNIYPEQIPTWLVDWIPNKGGYFIGNLQPAHMDFRFFTLGNLWAVISSLGNQEQNEGVMALIEEKWDDLVANMPLKICFPALEVEEWRIITGSDPKNTPWSYHNGGSWPCLLWQFTLACIKMGKLELAKKAVAVAEKRLKEDDWPEYYDTRSGRFVGKQSRLYQTWTIAGFLASKKLIEQPEKASLLFWQEDYQLLETCVCGLTKSSGRKNNKCSRFTPPIS
;
A
#
# COMPACT_ATOMS: atom_id res chain seq x y z
N MET A 1 -31.31 -52.65 19.42
CA MET A 1 -30.08 -53.45 19.59
C MET A 1 -29.10 -52.92 18.55
N MET A 2 -28.05 -52.15 18.82
CA MET A 2 -27.30 -51.75 20.01
C MET A 2 -26.88 -50.28 19.81
N MET A 3 -27.05 -49.44 20.83
CA MET A 3 -26.33 -48.16 20.96
C MET A 3 -24.86 -48.47 21.28
N MET A 4 -23.91 -47.81 20.62
CA MET A 4 -22.55 -47.67 21.12
C MET A 4 -22.09 -46.22 21.01
N ASN A 5 -22.14 -45.55 22.16
CA ASN A 5 -21.42 -44.32 22.48
C ASN A 5 -19.92 -44.55 22.32
N SER A 6 -19.22 -43.68 21.57
CA SER A 6 -17.78 -43.51 21.73
C SER A 6 -17.52 -42.11 22.30
N ARG A 7 -17.14 -42.12 23.58
CA ARG A 7 -16.65 -40.97 24.33
C ARG A 7 -15.22 -40.68 23.86
N SER A 8 -14.96 -39.47 23.38
CA SER A 8 -13.60 -38.95 23.18
C SER A 8 -13.04 -38.53 24.55
N CYS A 9 -12.16 -39.36 25.10
CA CYS A 9 -11.42 -39.08 26.32
C CYS A 9 -10.33 -38.02 26.06
N ILE A 10 -10.42 -36.90 26.76
CA ILE A 10 -9.33 -35.91 26.90
C ILE A 10 -8.27 -36.53 27.82
N CYS A 11 -7.14 -36.95 27.25
CA CYS A 11 -5.95 -37.30 28.02
C CYS A 11 -5.19 -36.03 28.41
N VAL A 12 -5.34 -35.62 29.68
CA VAL A 12 -4.46 -34.63 30.32
C VAL A 12 -3.15 -35.32 30.68
N SER A 13 -2.11 -35.10 29.88
CA SER A 13 -0.74 -35.51 30.22
C SER A 13 -0.06 -34.39 31.03
N ALA A 14 0.09 -34.61 32.33
CA ALA A 14 0.85 -33.74 33.22
C ALA A 14 2.35 -34.03 33.08
N MET A 15 3.08 -33.17 32.35
CA MET A 15 4.54 -33.18 32.35
C MET A 15 5.10 -32.20 33.39
N LYS A 16 5.94 -32.73 34.29
CA LYS A 16 6.72 -31.97 35.28
C LYS A 16 7.84 -31.16 34.61
N PRO A 17 8.18 -29.95 35.11
CA PRO A 17 9.21 -29.10 34.51
C PRO A 17 10.61 -29.59 34.91
N SER A 18 11.50 -29.73 33.93
CA SER A 18 12.93 -30.00 34.19
C SER A 18 13.84 -29.05 33.40
N CYS A 19 14.70 -28.40 34.19
CA CYS A 19 16.05 -27.87 33.93
C CYS A 19 16.36 -26.94 32.74
N ARG A 20 16.79 -25.73 33.13
CA ARG A 20 17.40 -24.65 32.36
C ARG A 20 18.60 -25.10 31.52
N LEU A 21 18.61 -24.75 30.23
CA LEU A 21 19.80 -24.72 29.38
C LEU A 21 20.35 -23.29 29.34
N LEU A 22 21.51 -23.08 29.97
CA LEU A 22 22.35 -21.90 29.84
C LEU A 22 23.27 -22.10 28.64
N ILE A 23 23.14 -21.27 27.60
CA ILE A 23 24.09 -21.22 26.48
C ILE A 23 25.16 -20.18 26.83
N SER A 24 26.38 -20.65 27.06
CA SER A 24 27.58 -19.84 27.30
C SER A 24 28.18 -19.37 25.97
N PHE A 25 28.40 -18.06 25.82
CA PHE A 25 29.23 -17.49 24.75
C PHE A 25 30.70 -17.92 24.93
N ARG A 26 31.28 -18.56 23.91
CA ARG A 26 32.74 -18.70 23.76
C ARG A 26 33.27 -17.58 22.87
N ARG A 27 33.97 -16.61 23.47
CA ARG A 27 34.94 -15.76 22.75
C ARG A 27 36.15 -16.62 22.39
N SER A 28 36.61 -16.54 21.15
CA SER A 28 37.93 -17.02 20.74
C SER A 28 38.71 -15.86 20.12
N SER A 29 39.87 -15.59 20.70
CA SER A 29 40.86 -14.61 20.24
C SER A 29 42.23 -15.23 20.50
N LEU A 30 42.99 -15.58 19.46
CA LEU A 30 44.42 -15.87 19.56
C LEU A 30 45.12 -15.56 18.22
N PHE A 31 46.38 -15.09 18.35
CA PHE A 31 47.32 -14.49 17.39
C PHE A 31 47.10 -12.97 17.17
N GLY A 32 47.84 -12.02 17.75
CA GLY A 32 49.08 -12.07 18.52
C GLY A 32 50.25 -11.49 17.71
N PHE A 33 50.38 -10.16 17.65
CA PHE A 33 51.63 -9.43 17.41
C PHE A 33 51.57 -8.04 18.08
N SER A 34 52.58 -7.72 18.89
CA SER A 34 52.92 -6.38 19.40
C SER A 34 54.36 -6.09 18.93
N PRO A 35 54.81 -4.83 18.71
CA PRO A 35 55.17 -3.89 19.81
C PRO A 35 55.09 -2.38 19.38
N PRO A 36 55.74 -1.41 20.07
CA PRO A 36 55.64 -1.02 21.48
C PRO A 36 55.16 0.44 21.65
N SER A 37 54.72 0.79 22.86
CA SER A 37 54.55 2.17 23.30
C SER A 37 55.85 2.73 23.88
N SER A 38 56.24 3.92 23.43
CA SER A 38 57.10 4.83 24.20
C SER A 38 56.65 6.26 23.94
N GLY A 39 56.10 6.90 24.96
CA GLY A 39 55.70 8.30 24.89
C GLY A 39 56.90 9.24 24.81
N LYS A 40 56.68 10.39 24.18
CA LYS A 40 57.29 11.67 24.52
C LYS A 40 56.41 12.79 23.96
N LEU A 41 56.08 13.74 24.83
CA LEU A 41 55.55 15.05 24.50
C LEU A 41 56.42 15.73 23.43
N LEU A 42 55.80 16.49 22.53
CA LEU A 42 56.26 17.82 22.15
C LEU A 42 55.15 18.61 21.44
N THR A 43 54.94 19.80 21.99
CA THR A 43 54.23 20.96 21.49
C THR A 43 54.65 21.37 20.07
N ASN A 44 53.71 21.70 19.18
CA ASN A 44 53.46 23.07 18.75
C ASN A 44 52.44 23.21 17.61
N SER A 45 51.81 24.36 17.65
CA SER A 45 50.92 25.00 16.70
C SER A 45 51.44 25.05 15.25
N SER A 46 50.54 25.09 14.27
CA SER A 46 50.15 26.35 13.61
C SER A 46 49.34 26.15 12.32
N LYS A 47 48.44 27.12 12.13
CA LYS A 47 47.73 27.50 10.91
C LYS A 47 48.66 27.54 9.69
N LEU A 48 48.16 27.25 8.49
CA LEU A 48 48.00 28.23 7.38
C LEU A 48 47.79 27.56 5.99
N GLN A 49 46.78 28.10 5.32
CA GLN A 49 46.71 28.49 3.90
C GLN A 49 46.86 27.46 2.76
N CYS A 50 45.70 27.32 2.12
CA CYS A 50 45.48 27.18 0.69
C CYS A 50 46.33 28.14 -0.16
N ARG A 51 47.02 27.61 -1.19
CA ARG A 51 47.46 28.35 -2.38
C ARG A 51 47.17 27.53 -3.63
N LYS A 52 46.38 28.14 -4.52
CA LYS A 52 46.27 27.81 -5.95
C LYS A 52 47.60 28.09 -6.66
N ILE A 53 47.97 27.23 -7.61
CA ILE A 53 48.79 27.60 -8.78
C ILE A 53 48.19 26.92 -10.01
N GLU A 54 47.92 27.72 -11.03
CA GLU A 54 47.47 27.33 -12.36
C GLU A 54 48.62 26.97 -13.30
N SER A 55 48.30 26.08 -14.24
CA SER A 55 48.79 26.02 -15.64
C SER A 55 50.25 25.65 -15.93
N ARG A 56 50.42 24.57 -16.71
CA ARG A 56 51.00 24.62 -18.08
C ARG A 56 50.85 23.29 -18.80
N SER A 57 50.49 23.38 -20.07
CA SER A 57 50.34 22.31 -21.05
C SER A 57 51.69 21.90 -21.64
N ILE A 58 51.88 20.60 -21.92
CA ILE A 58 52.75 20.10 -23.00
C ILE A 58 52.07 18.89 -23.65
N ARG A 59 51.89 18.96 -24.98
CA ARG A 59 51.52 17.86 -25.86
C ARG A 59 52.72 16.92 -26.03
N SER A 60 52.50 15.61 -25.95
CA SER A 60 53.10 14.66 -26.90
C SER A 60 52.27 13.38 -26.94
N GLY A 61 51.89 12.97 -28.15
CA GLY A 61 51.18 11.72 -28.37
C GLY A 61 52.15 10.56 -28.54
N ILE A 62 51.81 9.41 -27.98
CA ILE A 62 52.29 8.11 -28.45
C ILE A 62 51.09 7.16 -28.49
N ARG A 63 50.91 6.56 -29.65
CA ARG A 63 49.93 5.55 -30.01
C ARG A 63 50.57 4.18 -29.77
N CYS A 64 50.00 3.32 -28.92
CA CYS A 64 50.15 1.86 -29.10
C CYS A 64 49.11 1.00 -28.36
N ARG A 65 48.29 0.32 -29.17
CA ARG A 65 47.83 -1.08 -29.12
C ARG A 65 47.42 -1.73 -27.78
N ARG A 66 46.10 -2.04 -27.73
CA ARG A 66 45.47 -3.35 -27.46
C ARG A 66 46.44 -4.50 -27.08
N ILE A 67 46.20 -5.10 -25.91
CA ILE A 67 46.31 -6.55 -25.71
C ILE A 67 45.03 -7.01 -25.00
N ALA A 68 44.24 -7.79 -25.73
CA ALA A 68 43.27 -8.72 -25.17
C ALA A 68 44.04 -9.97 -24.74
N LEU A 69 43.69 -10.55 -23.59
CA LEU A 69 44.10 -11.90 -23.23
C LEU A 69 42.87 -12.70 -22.83
N ASP A 70 42.75 -13.80 -23.54
CA ASP A 70 41.66 -14.76 -23.63
C ASP A 70 41.83 -15.87 -22.58
N ARG A 71 40.67 -16.41 -22.14
CA ARG A 71 40.35 -17.83 -21.89
C ARG A 71 41.36 -18.81 -21.25
N LYS A 72 40.88 -19.50 -20.19
CA LYS A 72 40.73 -20.98 -19.99
C LYS A 72 40.69 -21.27 -18.47
N ALA A 73 40.02 -22.27 -17.90
CA ALA A 73 39.29 -23.44 -18.41
C ALA A 73 38.35 -23.99 -17.30
N PHE A 74 37.38 -24.80 -17.75
CA PHE A 74 36.58 -25.77 -17.02
C PHE A 74 37.42 -26.77 -16.19
N CYS A 75 36.86 -27.21 -15.07
CA CYS A 75 36.87 -28.62 -14.66
C CYS A 75 35.53 -28.94 -14.00
N ASP A 76 35.01 -30.10 -14.35
CA ASP A 76 33.70 -30.65 -14.00
C ASP A 76 33.93 -31.98 -13.25
N SER A 77 32.89 -32.40 -12.53
CA SER A 77 32.52 -33.81 -12.22
C SER A 77 33.04 -34.53 -10.95
N ASP A 78 32.02 -35.02 -10.22
CA ASP A 78 31.88 -36.31 -9.50
C ASP A 78 32.43 -36.49 -8.08
N SER A 79 31.86 -37.28 -7.15
CA SER A 79 30.51 -37.79 -6.81
C SER A 79 30.70 -38.70 -5.56
N ILE A 80 29.63 -38.97 -4.77
CA ILE A 80 29.42 -40.16 -3.87
C ILE A 80 30.29 -40.24 -2.57
N SER A 81 29.90 -40.78 -1.41
CA SER A 81 28.68 -41.00 -0.63
C SER A 81 29.08 -41.61 0.73
N TRP A 82 28.20 -41.50 1.74
CA TRP A 82 27.94 -42.45 2.86
C TRP A 82 28.87 -42.57 4.09
N GLY A 83 28.19 -42.73 5.25
CA GLY A 83 28.59 -43.71 6.27
C GLY A 83 28.88 -43.14 7.65
N GLY A 84 27.92 -43.26 8.57
CA GLY A 84 28.02 -42.80 9.95
C GLY A 84 28.58 -43.82 10.95
N GLY A 85 28.56 -43.40 12.22
CA GLY A 85 28.40 -44.27 13.39
C GLY A 85 29.67 -44.67 14.16
N GLY A 86 29.60 -44.53 15.48
CA GLY A 86 30.25 -45.50 16.38
C GLY A 86 31.31 -44.95 17.34
N SER A 87 30.85 -44.64 18.55
CA SER A 87 31.63 -44.44 19.77
C SER A 87 32.50 -45.64 20.20
N SER A 88 33.63 -45.39 20.88
CA SER A 88 33.84 -45.82 22.28
C SER A 88 35.25 -45.52 22.84
N VAL A 89 35.27 -44.77 23.95
CA VAL A 89 35.95 -45.04 25.24
C VAL A 89 37.44 -45.44 25.23
N LEU A 90 38.27 -44.61 25.90
CA LEU A 90 39.37 -45.10 26.76
C LEU A 90 39.54 -44.20 28.01
N ARG A 91 39.84 -44.87 29.12
CA ARG A 91 39.94 -44.41 30.52
C ARG A 91 41.31 -43.79 30.85
N GLY A 92 41.36 -43.01 31.95
CA GLY A 92 42.55 -42.85 32.79
C GLY A 92 42.64 -41.49 33.49
N ARG A 93 42.07 -41.32 34.71
CA ARG A 93 42.75 -41.26 36.04
C ARG A 93 43.80 -40.14 36.21
N GLY A 94 43.59 -39.26 37.21
CA GLY A 94 44.68 -38.41 37.76
C GLY A 94 44.31 -37.20 38.62
N SER A 95 43.93 -37.44 39.88
CA SER A 95 43.89 -36.63 41.12
C SER A 95 44.34 -35.14 41.25
N ARG A 96 43.53 -34.44 42.08
CA ARG A 96 43.84 -33.54 43.25
C ARG A 96 44.10 -32.02 43.08
N GLY A 97 43.33 -31.23 43.87
CA GLY A 97 43.67 -29.87 44.38
C GLY A 97 42.48 -28.88 44.39
N SER A 98 41.48 -29.02 45.27
CA SER A 98 41.27 -28.29 46.56
C SER A 98 41.04 -26.74 46.51
N ARG A 99 39.80 -26.38 46.88
CA ARG A 99 39.30 -25.24 47.69
C ARG A 99 39.21 -23.80 47.14
N GLY A 100 37.98 -23.27 47.25
CA GLY A 100 37.67 -21.83 47.38
C GLY A 100 36.18 -21.52 47.20
N ARG A 101 35.40 -21.47 48.29
CA ARG A 101 33.96 -21.15 48.34
C ARG A 101 33.72 -19.63 48.29
N GLY A 102 32.60 -19.21 47.67
CA GLY A 102 31.94 -17.92 47.90
C GLY A 102 30.51 -17.94 47.33
N VAL A 103 29.51 -17.96 48.20
CA VAL A 103 28.06 -17.96 47.90
C VAL A 103 27.44 -16.78 48.64
N LEU A 104 26.48 -16.07 48.02
CA LEU A 104 25.34 -15.30 48.61
C LEU A 104 24.48 -14.81 47.42
N VAL A 105 23.40 -15.50 47.03
CA VAL A 105 21.99 -15.52 47.52
C VAL A 105 21.22 -14.21 47.24
N VAL A 106 20.25 -14.34 46.33
CA VAL A 106 19.17 -13.40 45.97
C VAL A 106 17.89 -13.84 46.69
N PRO A 107 17.07 -12.93 47.28
CA PRO A 107 15.71 -13.28 47.66
C PRO A 107 14.68 -12.77 46.63
N ARG A 108 13.86 -13.70 46.14
CA ARG A 108 12.51 -13.43 45.63
C ARG A 108 11.55 -13.53 46.81
N VAL A 109 10.58 -12.62 46.91
CA VAL A 109 9.38 -12.80 47.74
C VAL A 109 8.16 -12.56 46.86
N ALA A 110 7.34 -13.60 46.75
CA ALA A 110 5.96 -13.55 46.30
C ALA A 110 5.07 -13.63 47.54
N SER A 111 3.93 -12.94 47.53
CA SER A 111 2.84 -13.20 48.47
C SER A 111 1.51 -12.82 47.84
N ASP A 112 0.72 -13.85 47.51
CA ASP A 112 -0.73 -13.78 47.39
C ASP A 112 -1.34 -13.80 48.79
N PHE A 113 -2.29 -12.91 49.08
CA PHE A 113 -3.35 -13.17 50.06
C PHE A 113 -4.65 -12.42 49.73
N ARG A 114 -5.73 -13.09 50.11
CA ARG A 114 -7.15 -12.97 49.73
C ARG A 114 -7.89 -11.71 50.19
N ASN A 115 -8.89 -11.35 49.36
CA ASN A 115 -10.25 -10.82 49.63
C ASN A 115 -10.70 -10.59 51.08
N HIS A 116 -11.22 -9.38 51.37
CA HIS A 116 -12.59 -9.14 51.87
C HIS A 116 -13.01 -7.64 51.78
N SER A 117 -13.92 -7.35 50.85
CA SER A 117 -15.18 -6.59 50.91
C SER A 117 -15.36 -5.21 51.59
N ASN A 118 -15.94 -4.31 50.79
CA ASN A 118 -17.03 -3.33 51.04
C ASN A 118 -16.71 -1.94 51.65
N SER A 119 -16.89 -0.87 50.87
CA SER A 119 -18.11 -0.02 50.92
C SER A 119 -18.08 1.22 49.99
N SER A 120 -19.30 1.58 49.57
CA SER A 120 -19.86 2.81 48.96
C SER A 120 -19.51 3.22 47.51
N LEU A 121 -20.38 2.75 46.61
CA LEU A 121 -21.18 3.54 45.65
C LEU A 121 -20.97 5.06 45.66
N ASP A 122 -20.61 5.63 44.51
CA ASP A 122 -21.41 6.69 43.90
C ASP A 122 -21.44 6.53 42.38
N SER A 123 -22.63 6.74 41.85
CA SER A 123 -23.11 6.41 40.51
C SER A 123 -22.77 7.48 39.47
N HIS A 124 -22.27 7.09 38.30
CA HIS A 124 -22.72 7.66 37.03
C HIS A 124 -22.59 6.65 35.88
N VAL A 125 -23.59 6.70 35.00
CA VAL A 125 -24.13 5.67 34.11
C VAL A 125 -23.18 5.24 32.98
N ASN A 126 -23.17 3.93 32.73
CA ASN A 126 -22.53 3.23 31.62
C ASN A 126 -23.45 3.27 30.37
N ASP A 127 -23.11 4.06 29.34
CA ASP A 127 -23.78 4.06 28.03
C ASP A 127 -22.93 3.35 26.96
N ASN A 128 -22.55 2.10 27.18
CA ASN A 128 -21.78 1.32 26.19
C ASN A 128 -22.22 -0.15 26.06
N LYS A 129 -23.49 -0.48 26.38
CA LYS A 129 -24.00 -1.87 26.36
C LYS A 129 -25.28 -2.12 25.56
N SER A 130 -25.60 -1.31 24.55
CA SER A 130 -26.78 -1.57 23.70
C SER A 130 -26.47 -1.95 22.23
N PHE A 131 -25.21 -2.11 21.83
CA PHE A 131 -24.87 -2.34 20.41
C PHE A 131 -24.31 -3.72 20.06
N GLU A 132 -24.20 -4.66 21.01
CA GLU A 132 -23.75 -6.04 20.75
C GLU A 132 -24.88 -7.01 20.34
N SER A 133 -26.12 -6.55 20.15
CA SER A 133 -27.24 -7.41 19.76
C SER A 133 -28.06 -6.82 18.61
N LEU A 134 -27.44 -6.60 17.46
CA LEU A 134 -28.15 -6.43 16.19
C LEU A 134 -27.48 -7.26 15.10
N PHE A 135 -27.48 -8.58 15.29
CA PHE A 135 -27.29 -9.53 14.20
C PHE A 135 -28.56 -9.51 13.34
N VAL A 136 -28.53 -8.76 12.25
CA VAL A 136 -29.58 -8.83 11.22
C VAL A 136 -29.34 -10.12 10.42
N LYS A 137 -30.29 -11.05 10.47
CA LYS A 137 -30.26 -12.27 9.65
C LYS A 137 -30.18 -11.91 8.16
N PRO A 138 -29.51 -12.73 7.32
CA PRO A 138 -29.49 -12.50 5.87
C PRO A 138 -30.91 -12.61 5.32
N LEU A 139 -31.37 -11.57 4.62
CA LEU A 139 -32.61 -11.62 3.85
C LEU A 139 -32.35 -12.42 2.57
N VAL A 140 -32.89 -13.63 2.52
CA VAL A 140 -33.02 -14.44 1.31
C VAL A 140 -34.15 -13.84 0.47
N PHE A 141 -33.85 -13.35 -0.73
CA PHE A 141 -34.87 -12.95 -1.69
C PHE A 141 -35.54 -14.22 -2.24
N LYS A 142 -36.80 -14.46 -1.88
CA LYS A 142 -37.65 -15.43 -2.59
C LYS A 142 -38.25 -14.77 -3.82
N GLU A 143 -38.11 -15.43 -4.96
CA GLU A 143 -38.83 -15.11 -6.20
C GLU A 143 -40.33 -14.92 -5.91
N VAL A 144 -40.90 -13.83 -6.40
CA VAL A 144 -42.35 -13.67 -6.55
C VAL A 144 -42.63 -13.51 -8.04
N GLY A 145 -43.26 -14.54 -8.60
CA GLY A 145 -43.74 -14.55 -9.97
C GLY A 145 -45.06 -13.82 -10.15
N LYS A 146 -45.22 -13.34 -11.40
CA LYS A 146 -46.44 -13.00 -12.16
C LYS A 146 -47.22 -11.73 -11.79
N THR A 147 -46.95 -10.72 -12.62
CA THR A 147 -47.88 -9.93 -13.44
C THR A 147 -49.28 -9.62 -12.90
N GLU A 148 -49.53 -8.34 -12.62
CA GLU A 148 -50.82 -7.70 -12.92
C GLU A 148 -50.56 -6.32 -13.55
N GLU A 149 -51.32 -6.03 -14.62
CA GLU A 149 -51.31 -4.79 -15.40
C GLU A 149 -51.94 -3.61 -14.65
N ILE A 150 -51.93 -2.42 -15.30
CA ILE A 150 -52.83 -1.24 -15.16
C ILE A 150 -52.10 0.04 -14.64
N PRO A 151 -52.33 1.27 -15.17
CA PRO A 151 -52.66 1.72 -16.53
C PRO A 151 -51.80 2.92 -17.01
N LYS A 152 -51.90 3.23 -18.31
CA LYS A 152 -51.41 4.46 -18.94
C LYS A 152 -52.15 5.69 -18.41
N TRP A 153 -51.42 6.75 -18.07
CA TRP A 153 -51.94 8.11 -17.94
C TRP A 153 -51.43 8.97 -19.11
N GLU A 154 -52.38 9.44 -19.93
CA GLU A 154 -52.15 10.46 -20.95
C GLU A 154 -52.12 11.85 -20.30
N SER A 155 -51.18 12.70 -20.72
CA SER A 155 -51.33 14.15 -20.54
C SER A 155 -50.68 14.92 -21.69
N GLY A 156 -51.55 15.42 -22.58
CA GLY A 156 -51.68 16.85 -22.90
C GLY A 156 -50.49 17.60 -23.53
N LYS A 157 -50.68 17.98 -24.80
CA LYS A 157 -49.89 18.96 -25.57
C LYS A 157 -49.85 20.37 -24.95
N GLY A 158 -48.73 21.08 -25.13
CA GLY A 158 -48.68 22.54 -25.03
C GLY A 158 -47.26 23.16 -25.12
N ARG A 159 -46.87 23.53 -26.35
CA ARG A 159 -45.75 24.38 -26.86
C ARG A 159 -44.96 25.27 -25.88
N GLU A 160 -43.64 25.39 -26.09
CA GLU A 160 -43.00 26.49 -26.86
C GLU A 160 -41.51 26.24 -27.14
N ASP A 161 -41.09 26.70 -28.33
CA ASP A 161 -39.79 26.50 -28.97
C ASP A 161 -38.67 27.36 -28.37
N ALA A 162 -37.51 26.75 -28.13
CA ALA A 162 -36.23 27.46 -28.11
C ALA A 162 -35.15 26.57 -28.74
N LYS A 163 -34.90 26.78 -30.04
CA LYS A 163 -33.77 26.20 -30.77
C LYS A 163 -32.47 26.82 -30.25
N PHE A 164 -31.64 26.03 -29.56
CA PHE A 164 -30.20 26.20 -29.58
C PHE A 164 -29.59 24.92 -30.14
N GLY A 165 -29.18 25.00 -31.41
CA GLY A 165 -28.37 23.96 -32.02
C GLY A 165 -27.00 23.98 -31.37
N ASN A 166 -26.65 22.89 -30.70
CA ASN A 166 -25.26 22.51 -30.52
C ASN A 166 -25.05 21.28 -31.40
N VAL A 167 -24.32 21.51 -32.49
CA VAL A 167 -23.77 20.44 -33.32
C VAL A 167 -22.72 19.77 -32.45
N ASP A 168 -23.08 18.63 -31.87
CA ASP A 168 -22.17 17.75 -31.16
C ASP A 168 -21.28 17.09 -32.22
N VAL A 169 -20.21 17.78 -32.62
CA VAL A 169 -19.14 17.19 -33.42
C VAL A 169 -18.35 16.29 -32.47
N ARG A 170 -18.89 15.09 -32.23
CA ARG A 170 -18.05 13.96 -31.85
C ARG A 170 -17.04 13.79 -32.97
N SER A 171 -15.82 14.25 -32.76
CA SER A 171 -14.70 13.78 -33.57
C SER A 171 -14.59 12.30 -33.28
N GLU A 172 -15.15 11.47 -34.16
CA GLU A 172 -14.92 10.03 -34.19
C GLU A 172 -13.41 9.83 -34.40
N THR A 173 -12.68 9.81 -33.30
CA THR A 173 -11.31 9.32 -33.28
C THR A 173 -11.47 7.82 -33.45
N GLU A 174 -11.09 7.28 -34.60
CA GLU A 174 -11.23 5.86 -34.87
C GLU A 174 -10.57 5.06 -33.74
N GLU A 175 -11.37 4.24 -33.05
CA GLU A 175 -10.87 3.38 -31.98
C GLU A 175 -9.77 2.48 -32.52
N SER A 176 -8.62 2.49 -31.84
CA SER A 176 -7.49 1.63 -32.20
C SER A 176 -7.86 0.15 -32.11
N GLU A 177 -7.18 -0.71 -32.88
CA GLU A 177 -7.36 -2.16 -32.78
C GLU A 177 -6.97 -2.73 -31.40
N ALA A 178 -6.13 -2.04 -30.63
CA ALA A 178 -5.82 -2.39 -29.24
C ALA A 178 -6.99 -2.09 -28.30
N GLU A 179 -7.65 -0.95 -28.50
CA GLU A 179 -8.79 -0.52 -27.71
C GLU A 179 -10.04 -1.37 -27.94
N LYS A 180 -10.36 -1.71 -29.19
CA LYS A 180 -11.48 -2.62 -29.51
C LYS A 180 -11.30 -3.98 -28.85
N GLU A 181 -10.08 -4.52 -28.90
CA GLU A 181 -9.74 -5.79 -28.26
C GLU A 181 -9.81 -5.67 -26.73
N ALA A 182 -9.27 -4.61 -26.15
CA ALA A 182 -9.32 -4.36 -24.72
C ALA A 182 -10.76 -4.33 -24.20
N TRP A 183 -11.69 -3.65 -24.90
CA TRP A 183 -13.10 -3.62 -24.53
C TRP A 183 -13.76 -5.00 -24.58
N LYS A 184 -13.44 -5.79 -25.61
CA LYS A 184 -13.92 -7.18 -25.73
C LYS A 184 -13.42 -8.03 -24.56
N LEU A 185 -12.14 -7.92 -24.20
CA LEU A 185 -11.54 -8.67 -23.10
C LEU A 185 -12.11 -8.24 -21.74
N LEU A 186 -12.25 -6.93 -21.50
CA LEU A 186 -12.81 -6.40 -20.25
C LEU A 186 -14.26 -6.86 -20.03
N ARG A 187 -15.11 -6.75 -21.06
CA ARG A 187 -16.49 -7.25 -21.00
C ARG A 187 -16.55 -8.77 -20.84
N GLY A 188 -15.60 -9.50 -21.41
CA GLY A 188 -15.45 -10.95 -21.24
C GLY A 188 -14.96 -11.38 -19.85
N ALA A 189 -14.39 -10.46 -19.05
CA ALA A 189 -13.93 -10.72 -17.69
C ALA A 189 -15.00 -10.45 -16.61
N VAL A 190 -16.20 -10.00 -17.01
CA VAL A 190 -17.29 -9.67 -16.08
C VAL A 190 -17.81 -10.93 -15.37
N VAL A 191 -17.93 -10.82 -14.05
CA VAL A 191 -18.51 -11.84 -13.17
C VAL A 191 -19.95 -11.47 -12.85
N ASN A 192 -20.86 -12.42 -13.05
CA ASN A 192 -22.27 -12.27 -12.69
C ASN A 192 -22.57 -13.02 -11.39
N TYR A 193 -23.46 -12.45 -10.58
CA TYR A 193 -24.05 -13.06 -9.39
C TYR A 193 -25.56 -12.84 -9.43
N CYS A 194 -26.32 -13.93 -9.39
CA CYS A 194 -27.78 -13.95 -9.54
C CYS A 194 -28.27 -13.19 -10.79
N GLY A 195 -27.51 -13.28 -11.89
CA GLY A 195 -27.82 -12.61 -13.16
C GLY A 195 -27.40 -11.14 -13.26
N PHE A 196 -26.82 -10.55 -12.20
CA PHE A 196 -26.34 -9.17 -12.19
C PHE A 196 -24.81 -9.10 -12.27
N PRO A 197 -24.22 -8.15 -13.01
CA PRO A 197 -22.77 -7.99 -13.05
C PRO A 197 -22.28 -7.41 -11.72
N VAL A 198 -21.31 -8.06 -11.08
CA VAL A 198 -20.83 -7.72 -9.73
C VAL A 198 -19.34 -7.44 -9.63
N GLY A 199 -18.60 -7.55 -10.73
CA GLY A 199 -17.17 -7.32 -10.75
C GLY A 199 -16.50 -7.88 -11.99
N THR A 200 -15.18 -7.90 -11.99
CA THR A 200 -14.37 -8.55 -13.03
C THR A 200 -13.34 -9.48 -12.39
N VAL A 201 -13.09 -10.65 -12.98
CA VAL A 201 -12.00 -11.54 -12.53
C VAL A 201 -10.64 -10.85 -12.65
N ALA A 202 -9.63 -11.26 -11.87
CA ALA A 202 -8.29 -10.68 -11.96
C ALA A 202 -7.57 -11.01 -13.29
N ALA A 203 -7.70 -12.25 -13.78
CA ALA A 203 -7.15 -12.65 -15.08
C ALA A 203 -8.03 -13.69 -15.76
N ASN A 204 -8.01 -13.69 -17.09
CA ASN A 204 -8.65 -14.74 -17.90
C ASN A 204 -7.64 -15.36 -18.88
N ASP A 205 -6.60 -15.98 -18.32
CA ASP A 205 -5.50 -16.60 -19.07
C ASP A 205 -5.89 -18.01 -19.58
N PRO A 206 -6.09 -18.23 -20.89
CA PRO A 206 -6.47 -19.53 -21.44
C PRO A 206 -5.36 -20.59 -21.34
N GLY A 207 -4.09 -20.17 -21.20
CA GLY A 207 -2.93 -21.05 -21.20
C GLY A 207 -2.68 -21.73 -19.85
N GLU A 208 -3.32 -21.26 -18.78
CA GLU A 208 -3.03 -21.71 -17.42
C GLU A 208 -3.92 -22.88 -16.97
N LYS A 209 -3.29 -23.92 -16.41
CA LYS A 209 -3.98 -25.10 -15.90
C LYS A 209 -4.56 -24.94 -14.48
N GLN A 210 -4.13 -23.92 -13.74
CA GLN A 210 -4.59 -23.64 -12.37
C GLN A 210 -4.83 -22.15 -12.17
N THR A 211 -6.08 -21.77 -11.94
CA THR A 211 -6.48 -20.36 -11.78
C THR A 211 -6.06 -19.73 -10.45
N LEU A 212 -5.65 -20.54 -9.45
CA LEU A 212 -5.34 -20.10 -8.08
C LEU A 212 -6.43 -19.14 -7.55
N ASN A 213 -6.07 -17.90 -7.23
CA ASN A 213 -6.96 -16.82 -6.82
C ASN A 213 -7.25 -15.82 -7.96
N TYR A 214 -6.66 -15.98 -9.15
CA TYR A 214 -6.85 -15.04 -10.27
C TYR A 214 -8.24 -15.11 -10.93
N ASP A 215 -9.04 -16.12 -10.57
CA ASP A 215 -10.46 -16.22 -10.94
C ASP A 215 -11.42 -15.51 -9.97
N GLN A 216 -10.87 -14.80 -8.98
CA GLN A 216 -11.64 -14.02 -8.02
C GLN A 216 -11.73 -12.55 -8.44
N VAL A 217 -12.71 -11.84 -7.89
CA VAL A 217 -12.86 -10.39 -8.00
C VAL A 217 -12.11 -9.75 -6.84
N PHE A 218 -10.94 -9.15 -7.12
CA PHE A 218 -10.21 -8.35 -6.14
C PHE A 218 -10.74 -6.93 -6.08
N ILE A 219 -10.80 -6.36 -4.87
CA ILE A 219 -11.27 -4.98 -4.71
C ILE A 219 -10.37 -4.01 -5.46
N ARG A 220 -9.05 -4.12 -5.30
CA ARG A 220 -8.08 -3.22 -5.94
C ARG A 220 -8.05 -3.38 -7.46
N ASP A 221 -8.16 -4.61 -7.98
CA ASP A 221 -8.14 -4.90 -9.43
C ASP A 221 -9.41 -4.39 -10.11
N PHE A 222 -10.56 -4.42 -9.42
CA PHE A 222 -11.81 -3.91 -9.98
C PHE A 222 -11.85 -2.38 -10.08
N VAL A 223 -11.04 -1.64 -9.31
CA VAL A 223 -11.04 -0.16 -9.36
C VAL A 223 -10.84 0.37 -10.79
N PRO A 224 -9.77 0.02 -11.55
CA PRO A 224 -9.64 0.48 -12.93
C PRO A 224 -10.79 0.01 -13.85
N SER A 225 -11.30 -1.21 -13.67
CA SER A 225 -12.47 -1.69 -14.42
C SER A 225 -13.69 -0.79 -14.16
N ALA A 226 -13.92 -0.44 -12.90
CA ALA A 226 -15.00 0.43 -12.50
C ALA A 226 -14.86 1.84 -13.11
N TYR A 227 -13.64 2.40 -13.15
CA TYR A 227 -13.40 3.67 -13.84
C TYR A 227 -13.68 3.56 -15.34
N ALA A 228 -13.23 2.49 -16.00
CA ALA A 228 -13.50 2.28 -17.42
C ALA A 228 -15.02 2.21 -17.69
N PHE A 229 -15.76 1.38 -16.96
CA PHE A 229 -17.22 1.26 -17.11
C PHE A 229 -17.96 2.55 -16.78
N LEU A 230 -17.61 3.25 -15.69
CA LEU A 230 -18.24 4.54 -15.33
C LEU A 230 -18.03 5.62 -16.40
N LEU A 231 -16.82 5.70 -16.97
CA LEU A 231 -16.52 6.65 -18.02
C LEU A 231 -17.20 6.31 -19.35
N ASP A 232 -17.53 5.03 -19.58
CA ASP A 232 -18.32 4.55 -20.71
C ASP A 232 -19.85 4.62 -20.47
N GLY A 233 -20.28 5.02 -19.26
CA GLY A 233 -21.70 5.15 -18.89
C GLY A 233 -22.35 3.88 -18.35
N GLU A 234 -21.59 2.81 -18.15
CA GLU A 234 -22.04 1.52 -17.63
C GLU A 234 -21.91 1.46 -16.09
N GLY A 235 -22.70 2.27 -15.37
CA GLY A 235 -22.58 2.41 -13.90
C GLY A 235 -23.13 1.24 -13.05
N GLU A 236 -23.94 0.35 -13.65
CA GLU A 236 -24.67 -0.70 -12.92
C GLU A 236 -23.73 -1.71 -12.23
N ILE A 237 -22.71 -2.19 -12.95
CA ILE A 237 -21.72 -3.15 -12.41
C ILE A 237 -21.00 -2.58 -11.17
N VAL A 238 -20.72 -1.28 -11.17
CA VAL A 238 -20.04 -0.61 -10.06
C VAL A 238 -20.97 -0.45 -8.86
N ARG A 239 -22.24 -0.10 -9.11
CA ARG A 239 -23.26 -0.04 -8.06
C ARG A 239 -23.41 -1.40 -7.36
N ASN A 240 -23.51 -2.46 -8.15
CA ASN A 240 -23.67 -3.82 -7.63
C ASN A 240 -22.43 -4.28 -6.86
N PHE A 241 -21.23 -4.05 -7.41
CA PHE A 241 -19.97 -4.32 -6.72
C PHE A 241 -19.91 -3.63 -5.34
N LEU A 242 -20.23 -2.33 -5.27
CA LEU A 242 -20.20 -1.57 -4.02
C LEU A 242 -21.16 -2.14 -2.97
N LEU A 243 -22.37 -2.52 -3.38
CA LEU A 243 -23.40 -3.07 -2.48
C LEU A 243 -23.08 -4.49 -2.02
N HIS A 244 -22.62 -5.37 -2.91
CA HIS A 244 -22.28 -6.74 -2.55
C HIS A 244 -21.01 -6.81 -1.69
N THR A 245 -19.99 -6.02 -1.99
CA THR A 245 -18.80 -5.93 -1.11
C THR A 245 -19.12 -5.34 0.26
N LEU A 246 -20.06 -4.39 0.34
CA LEU A 246 -20.59 -3.89 1.61
C LEU A 246 -21.35 -4.98 2.39
N GLN A 247 -22.11 -5.83 1.70
CA GLN A 247 -22.75 -6.98 2.35
C GLN A 247 -21.70 -7.92 2.95
N LEU A 248 -20.60 -8.20 2.24
CA LEU A 248 -19.50 -9.02 2.74
C LEU A 248 -18.83 -8.39 3.97
N GLN A 249 -18.74 -7.05 4.06
CA GLN A 249 -18.23 -6.37 5.25
C GLN A 249 -18.99 -6.76 6.53
N SER A 250 -20.29 -7.03 6.44
CA SER A 250 -21.12 -7.39 7.59
C SER A 250 -20.94 -8.83 8.09
N TRP A 251 -20.17 -9.65 7.38
CA TRP A 251 -20.00 -11.06 7.71
C TRP A 251 -19.17 -11.27 8.96
N GLU A 252 -19.45 -12.37 9.67
CA GLU A 252 -18.62 -12.79 10.79
C GLU A 252 -17.27 -13.27 10.25
N LYS A 253 -16.22 -12.54 10.59
CA LYS A 253 -14.85 -12.83 10.17
C LYS A 253 -14.14 -13.47 11.35
N THR A 254 -13.56 -14.63 11.14
CA THR A 254 -12.74 -15.30 12.16
C THR A 254 -11.49 -15.86 11.51
N VAL A 255 -10.33 -15.53 12.07
CA VAL A 255 -9.06 -16.18 11.78
C VAL A 255 -8.64 -16.92 13.03
N ASP A 256 -8.69 -18.25 12.98
CA ASP A 256 -8.48 -19.13 14.12
C ASP A 256 -9.43 -18.79 15.29
N CYS A 257 -8.97 -18.05 16.31
CA CYS A 257 -9.76 -17.60 17.45
C CYS A 257 -9.83 -16.07 17.61
N HIS A 258 -9.58 -15.32 16.53
CA HIS A 258 -9.60 -13.86 16.52
C HIS A 258 -10.55 -13.33 15.45
N SER A 259 -11.34 -12.32 15.82
CA SER A 259 -12.21 -11.61 14.87
C SER A 259 -11.62 -10.23 14.55
N PRO A 260 -11.32 -9.94 13.28
CA PRO A 260 -10.84 -8.63 12.88
C PRO A 260 -11.94 -7.57 13.07
N GLY A 261 -11.54 -6.30 13.00
CA GLY A 261 -12.45 -5.17 13.16
C GLY A 261 -13.63 -5.23 12.17
N PRO A 262 -14.84 -4.83 12.59
CA PRO A 262 -16.05 -4.95 11.77
C PRO A 262 -15.96 -4.17 10.44
N GLY A 263 -15.16 -3.11 10.40
CA GLY A 263 -14.94 -2.31 9.19
C GLY A 263 -14.05 -2.96 8.12
N LEU A 264 -13.43 -4.11 8.38
CA LEU A 264 -12.54 -4.76 7.41
C LEU A 264 -13.31 -5.16 6.14
N MET A 265 -12.82 -4.71 4.98
CA MET A 265 -13.30 -5.15 3.67
C MET A 265 -12.49 -6.36 3.19
N PRO A 266 -13.07 -7.27 2.38
CA PRO A 266 -12.32 -8.41 1.88
C PRO A 266 -11.23 -7.97 0.88
N ALA A 267 -10.21 -8.81 0.70
CA ALA A 267 -9.24 -8.66 -0.38
C ALA A 267 -9.90 -8.97 -1.73
N SER A 268 -10.65 -10.06 -1.76
CA SER A 268 -11.33 -10.58 -2.95
C SER A 268 -12.58 -11.38 -2.58
N PHE A 269 -13.39 -11.71 -3.60
CA PHE A 269 -14.48 -12.66 -3.47
C PHE A 269 -14.68 -13.46 -4.76
N LYS A 270 -15.36 -14.61 -4.65
CA LYS A 270 -15.70 -15.48 -5.78
C LYS A 270 -17.17 -15.88 -5.71
N VAL A 271 -17.79 -16.03 -6.88
CA VAL A 271 -19.13 -16.64 -6.98
C VAL A 271 -18.97 -18.16 -7.06
N LYS A 272 -19.62 -18.88 -6.15
CA LYS A 272 -19.66 -20.35 -6.13
C LYS A 272 -21.10 -20.82 -6.35
N SER A 273 -21.28 -21.81 -7.21
CA SER A 273 -22.55 -22.51 -7.37
C SER A 273 -22.57 -23.74 -6.45
N VAL A 274 -23.46 -23.75 -5.47
CA VAL A 274 -23.67 -24.88 -4.55
C VAL A 274 -24.97 -25.61 -4.89
N PRO A 275 -25.02 -26.95 -4.87
CA PRO A 275 -26.25 -27.69 -5.10
C PRO A 275 -27.22 -27.45 -3.95
N LEU A 276 -28.49 -27.19 -4.25
CA LEU A 276 -29.55 -27.06 -3.25
C LEU A 276 -29.90 -28.45 -2.69
N GLU A 277 -29.85 -28.60 -1.36
CA GLU A 277 -30.22 -29.86 -0.72
C GLU A 277 -31.70 -30.18 -0.97
N GLY A 278 -31.97 -31.36 -1.54
CA GLY A 278 -33.33 -31.89 -1.69
C GLY A 278 -34.01 -31.64 -3.04
N ASN A 279 -33.32 -31.07 -4.03
CA ASN A 279 -33.87 -30.92 -5.39
C ASN A 279 -32.78 -31.17 -6.45
N ASP A 280 -32.88 -32.32 -7.12
CA ASP A 280 -31.87 -32.78 -8.08
C ASP A 280 -31.77 -31.81 -9.27
N GLY A 281 -30.66 -31.04 -9.32
CA GLY A 281 -30.30 -30.19 -10.46
C GLY A 281 -30.47 -28.67 -10.26
N SER A 282 -31.00 -28.20 -9.14
CA SER A 282 -31.03 -26.76 -8.83
C SER A 282 -29.79 -26.32 -8.04
N PHE A 283 -29.14 -25.24 -8.48
CA PHE A 283 -27.97 -24.65 -7.84
C PHE A 283 -28.31 -23.28 -7.27
N GLU A 284 -27.71 -22.93 -6.13
CA GLU A 284 -27.73 -21.59 -5.55
C GLU A 284 -26.35 -20.97 -5.72
N GLU A 285 -26.30 -19.69 -6.12
CA GLU A 285 -25.06 -18.94 -6.14
C GLU A 285 -24.81 -18.31 -4.78
N ILE A 286 -23.59 -18.46 -4.27
CA ILE A 286 -23.13 -17.83 -3.03
C ILE A 286 -21.86 -17.02 -3.31
N LEU A 287 -21.69 -15.92 -2.60
CA LEU A 287 -20.43 -15.18 -2.57
C LEU A 287 -19.51 -15.83 -1.55
N ASP A 288 -18.25 -16.03 -1.90
CA ASP A 288 -17.21 -16.55 -1.00
C ASP A 288 -16.08 -15.53 -0.93
N ALA A 289 -15.90 -14.90 0.22
CA ALA A 289 -14.98 -13.78 0.42
C ALA A 289 -13.69 -14.23 1.11
N ASP A 290 -12.57 -13.63 0.73
CA ASP A 290 -11.28 -13.79 1.41
C ASP A 290 -10.90 -12.47 2.09
N PHE A 291 -10.84 -12.46 3.43
CA PHE A 291 -10.41 -11.30 4.22
C PHE A 291 -8.91 -11.32 4.54
N GLY A 292 -8.15 -12.23 3.94
CA GLY A 292 -6.72 -12.44 4.18
C GLY A 292 -6.40 -13.76 4.87
N GLU A 293 -7.42 -14.51 5.31
CA GLU A 293 -7.26 -15.84 5.92
C GLU A 293 -6.72 -16.88 4.95
N SER A 294 -7.07 -16.76 3.66
CA SER A 294 -6.61 -17.65 2.59
C SER A 294 -5.44 -17.05 1.80
N ALA A 295 -5.14 -15.75 2.01
CA ALA A 295 -4.05 -15.07 1.34
C ALA A 295 -2.67 -15.67 1.70
N ILE A 296 -1.78 -15.72 0.71
CA ILE A 296 -0.40 -16.19 0.91
C ILE A 296 0.29 -15.27 1.92
N GLY A 297 0.74 -15.82 3.03
CA GLY A 297 1.36 -15.06 4.12
C GLY A 297 0.37 -14.39 5.08
N ARG A 298 -0.94 -14.64 4.94
CA ARG A 298 -2.03 -14.07 5.76
C ARG A 298 -2.00 -12.54 5.81
N VAL A 299 -1.74 -11.91 4.67
CA VAL A 299 -1.64 -10.45 4.56
C VAL A 299 -3.01 -9.81 4.73
N SER A 300 -3.05 -8.67 5.42
CA SER A 300 -4.30 -7.94 5.69
C SER A 300 -4.58 -6.92 4.57
N PRO A 301 -5.78 -6.93 3.95
CA PRO A 301 -6.13 -6.03 2.85
C PRO A 301 -6.55 -4.64 3.35
N VAL A 302 -5.59 -3.88 3.90
CA VAL A 302 -5.86 -2.55 4.49
C VAL A 302 -6.36 -1.56 3.44
N ASP A 303 -5.80 -1.62 2.23
CA ASP A 303 -6.15 -0.76 1.11
C ASP A 303 -7.57 -1.00 0.55
N SER A 304 -8.13 -2.21 0.69
CA SER A 304 -9.48 -2.55 0.20
C SER A 304 -10.57 -1.59 0.71
N GLY A 305 -10.57 -1.27 2.01
CA GLY A 305 -11.54 -0.32 2.59
C GLY A 305 -11.34 1.11 2.09
N LEU A 306 -10.08 1.50 1.88
CA LEU A 306 -9.74 2.83 1.36
C LEU A 306 -10.19 2.97 -0.09
N TRP A 307 -9.93 1.96 -0.92
CA TRP A 307 -10.38 1.88 -2.30
C TRP A 307 -11.90 1.87 -2.43
N TRP A 308 -12.61 1.14 -1.57
CA TRP A 308 -14.06 1.11 -1.59
C TRP A 308 -14.66 2.51 -1.36
N ILE A 309 -14.13 3.28 -0.41
CA ILE A 309 -14.58 4.66 -0.16
C ILE A 309 -14.26 5.57 -1.35
N ILE A 310 -13.06 5.45 -1.94
CA ILE A 310 -12.65 6.23 -3.12
C ILE A 310 -13.58 5.93 -4.31
N LEU A 311 -13.89 4.65 -4.54
CA LEU A 311 -14.75 4.22 -5.62
C LEU A 311 -16.20 4.65 -5.42
N LEU A 312 -16.73 4.60 -4.20
CA LEU A 312 -18.08 5.10 -3.88
C LEU A 312 -18.22 6.59 -4.21
N ARG A 313 -17.19 7.39 -3.93
CA ARG A 313 -17.17 8.80 -4.34
C ARG A 313 -17.16 8.92 -5.87
N ALA A 314 -16.28 8.18 -6.54
CA ALA A 314 -16.16 8.21 -7.99
C ALA A 314 -17.48 7.85 -8.68
N TYR A 315 -18.20 6.84 -8.18
CA TYR A 315 -19.54 6.47 -8.65
C TYR A 315 -20.47 7.68 -8.62
N GLY A 316 -20.70 8.29 -7.45
CA GLY A 316 -21.66 9.41 -7.35
C GLY A 316 -21.22 10.65 -8.15
N LYS A 317 -19.91 10.90 -8.29
CA LYS A 317 -19.39 12.00 -9.11
C LYS A 317 -19.63 11.78 -10.61
N LEU A 318 -19.47 10.56 -11.11
CA LEU A 318 -19.58 10.26 -12.54
C LEU A 318 -21.02 9.95 -12.99
N THR A 319 -21.83 9.35 -12.12
CA THR A 319 -23.24 9.01 -12.43
C THR A 319 -24.23 10.11 -12.04
N GLY A 320 -23.86 10.96 -11.07
CA GLY A 320 -24.78 11.90 -10.43
C GLY A 320 -25.75 11.24 -9.42
N ASP A 321 -25.70 9.93 -9.25
CA ASP A 321 -26.52 9.18 -8.28
C ASP A 321 -25.89 9.24 -6.89
N TYR A 322 -26.22 10.30 -6.14
CA TYR A 322 -25.83 10.45 -4.74
C TYR A 322 -26.74 9.67 -3.78
N ALA A 323 -27.89 9.17 -4.23
CA ALA A 323 -28.83 8.43 -3.37
C ALA A 323 -28.20 7.13 -2.85
N LEU A 324 -27.30 6.51 -3.62
CA LEU A 324 -26.50 5.37 -3.15
C LEU A 324 -25.69 5.73 -1.89
N GLN A 325 -25.04 6.90 -1.88
CA GLN A 325 -24.19 7.36 -0.78
C GLN A 325 -25.00 7.64 0.49
N GLU A 326 -26.25 8.07 0.34
CA GLU A 326 -27.15 8.43 1.44
C GLU A 326 -27.80 7.22 2.13
N ARG A 327 -27.73 6.02 1.53
CA ARG A 327 -28.30 4.81 2.13
C ARG A 327 -27.70 4.53 3.51
N ILE A 328 -28.54 4.03 4.42
CA ILE A 328 -28.16 3.78 5.82
C ILE A 328 -27.06 2.71 5.93
N ASP A 329 -27.14 1.65 5.13
CA ASP A 329 -26.13 0.59 5.07
C ASP A 329 -24.78 1.14 4.57
N VAL A 330 -24.78 1.93 3.50
CA VAL A 330 -23.59 2.58 2.93
C VAL A 330 -22.95 3.54 3.93
N GLN A 331 -23.74 4.43 4.55
CA GLN A 331 -23.26 5.33 5.60
C GLN A 331 -22.68 4.55 6.78
N THR A 332 -23.27 3.40 7.14
CA THR A 332 -22.75 2.54 8.20
C THR A 332 -21.41 1.91 7.80
N GLY A 333 -21.29 1.42 6.56
CA GLY A 333 -20.03 0.89 6.04
C GLY A 333 -18.89 1.90 6.07
N ILE A 334 -19.13 3.14 5.62
CA ILE A 334 -18.15 4.24 5.70
C ILE A 334 -17.72 4.44 7.16
N LYS A 335 -18.67 4.53 8.11
CA LYS A 335 -18.36 4.72 9.54
C LYS A 335 -17.52 3.58 10.10
N LEU A 336 -17.79 2.33 9.73
CA LEU A 336 -17.04 1.17 10.22
C LEU A 336 -15.59 1.17 9.71
N ILE A 337 -15.37 1.47 8.42
CA ILE A 337 -14.02 1.61 7.85
C ILE A 337 -13.25 2.73 8.55
N LEU A 338 -13.89 3.90 8.73
CA LEU A 338 -13.26 5.04 9.39
C LEU A 338 -12.93 4.76 10.86
N LYS A 339 -13.82 4.08 11.60
CA LYS A 339 -13.54 3.69 12.99
C LYS A 339 -12.34 2.76 13.09
N LEU A 340 -12.15 1.86 12.12
CA LEU A 340 -10.97 0.99 12.07
C LEU A 340 -9.70 1.80 11.80
N CYS A 341 -9.74 2.75 10.87
CA CYS A 341 -8.57 3.56 10.50
C CYS A 341 -8.22 4.67 11.51
N LEU A 342 -9.21 5.18 12.24
CA LEU A 342 -9.08 6.25 13.23
C LEU A 342 -9.01 5.75 14.67
N ALA A 343 -8.98 4.43 14.87
CA ALA A 343 -8.88 3.83 16.18
C ALA A 343 -7.65 4.34 16.93
N ASP A 344 -7.80 4.58 18.23
CA ASP A 344 -6.69 4.93 19.09
C ASP A 344 -5.73 3.74 19.21
N GLY A 345 -4.44 4.02 19.20
CA GLY A 345 -3.37 3.04 19.35
C GLY A 345 -2.21 3.61 20.15
N PHE A 346 -1.13 2.83 20.27
CA PHE A 346 0.12 3.29 20.89
C PHE A 346 0.97 4.18 19.98
N ASP A 347 0.62 4.23 18.69
CA ASP A 347 1.35 5.02 17.73
C ASP A 347 1.08 6.52 17.94
N MET A 348 2.15 7.30 17.92
CA MET A 348 2.12 8.76 18.11
C MET A 348 2.05 9.50 16.78
N PHE A 349 2.17 8.80 15.65
CA PHE A 349 2.11 9.40 14.32
C PHE A 349 0.65 9.51 13.82
N PRO A 350 0.33 10.53 13.02
CA PRO A 350 -0.98 10.65 12.39
C PRO A 350 -1.15 9.68 11.20
N THR A 351 -0.10 8.97 10.82
CA THR A 351 -0.11 7.93 9.77
C THR A 351 -0.80 6.66 10.26
N LEU A 352 -1.23 5.82 9.32
CA LEU A 352 -1.77 4.50 9.61
C LEU A 352 -0.61 3.49 9.72
N LEU A 353 -0.52 2.80 10.85
CA LEU A 353 0.43 1.71 11.07
C LEU A 353 -0.06 0.43 10.40
N VAL A 354 0.77 -0.20 9.55
CA VAL A 354 0.41 -1.42 8.83
C VAL A 354 1.54 -2.45 8.85
N THR A 355 1.20 -3.72 8.64
CA THR A 355 2.18 -4.79 8.42
C THR A 355 2.72 -4.74 6.98
N ASP A 356 3.78 -5.50 6.72
CA ASP A 356 4.28 -5.69 5.35
C ASP A 356 3.19 -6.39 4.51
N GLY A 357 3.16 -6.14 3.20
CA GLY A 357 2.17 -6.79 2.33
C GLY A 357 0.73 -6.22 2.40
N SER A 358 0.51 -5.03 2.96
CA SER A 358 -0.85 -4.52 3.28
C SER A 358 -1.52 -3.69 2.19
N CYS A 359 -0.93 -3.60 0.99
CA CYS A 359 -1.42 -2.77 -0.12
C CYS A 359 -1.26 -3.48 -1.47
N MET A 360 -1.15 -2.76 -2.60
CA MET A 360 -0.92 -3.37 -3.92
C MET A 360 0.29 -4.32 -3.89
N ILE A 361 1.32 -3.96 -3.12
CA ILE A 361 2.45 -4.82 -2.81
C ILE A 361 1.99 -5.76 -1.68
N ASP A 362 1.46 -6.92 -2.05
CA ASP A 362 0.87 -7.92 -1.13
C ASP A 362 1.87 -8.95 -0.59
N ARG A 363 3.17 -8.63 -0.69
CA ARG A 363 4.28 -9.47 -0.24
C ARG A 363 5.30 -8.66 0.54
N ARG A 364 6.15 -9.36 1.28
CA ARG A 364 7.21 -8.75 2.08
C ARG A 364 8.19 -7.97 1.20
N MET A 365 8.16 -6.65 1.31
CA MET A 365 8.99 -5.72 0.54
C MET A 365 9.64 -4.63 1.41
N GLY A 366 9.58 -4.78 2.73
CA GLY A 366 10.09 -3.80 3.68
C GLY A 366 9.20 -2.57 3.80
N ILE A 367 7.90 -2.71 3.53
CA ILE A 367 6.95 -1.60 3.52
C ILE A 367 6.05 -1.56 4.77
N HIS A 368 6.35 -2.38 5.79
CA HIS A 368 5.69 -2.28 7.10
C HIS A 368 5.95 -0.93 7.78
N GLY A 369 5.12 -0.54 8.74
CA GLY A 369 5.21 0.78 9.37
C GLY A 369 4.24 1.75 8.73
N HIS A 370 4.75 2.75 8.01
CA HIS A 370 3.96 3.86 7.46
C HIS A 370 4.21 4.07 5.96
N PRO A 371 3.90 3.09 5.10
CA PRO A 371 4.17 3.20 3.67
C PRO A 371 3.32 4.31 3.04
N LEU A 372 3.95 5.15 2.22
CA LEU A 372 3.34 6.30 1.55
C LEU A 372 2.06 5.92 0.79
N GLU A 373 2.03 4.74 0.16
CA GLU A 373 0.87 4.25 -0.57
C GLU A 373 -0.40 4.23 0.30
N ILE A 374 -0.30 3.60 1.47
CA ILE A 374 -1.40 3.56 2.44
C ILE A 374 -1.70 4.97 2.94
N GLN A 375 -0.70 5.80 3.20
CA GLN A 375 -0.95 7.15 3.73
C GLN A 375 -1.69 8.05 2.70
N ALA A 376 -1.33 7.95 1.43
CA ALA A 376 -1.97 8.67 0.34
C ALA A 376 -3.41 8.19 0.10
N LEU A 377 -3.63 6.87 0.11
CA LEU A 377 -4.97 6.29 0.01
C LEU A 377 -5.83 6.63 1.25
N PHE A 378 -5.24 6.61 2.44
CA PHE A 378 -5.93 6.96 3.68
C PHE A 378 -6.37 8.42 3.68
N TYR A 379 -5.47 9.34 3.30
CA TYR A 379 -5.82 10.74 3.12
C TYR A 379 -6.96 10.93 2.09
N SER A 380 -6.88 10.23 0.97
CA SER A 380 -7.90 10.27 -0.09
C SER A 380 -9.26 9.77 0.41
N ALA A 381 -9.29 8.63 1.11
CA ALA A 381 -10.51 8.07 1.70
C ALA A 381 -11.11 8.99 2.78
N LEU A 382 -10.28 9.65 3.60
CA LEU A 382 -10.74 10.66 4.56
C LEU A 382 -11.39 11.87 3.86
N ARG A 383 -10.79 12.36 2.75
CA ARG A 383 -11.38 13.45 1.95
C ARG A 383 -12.72 13.04 1.34
N CYS A 384 -12.78 11.85 0.74
CA CYS A 384 -14.03 11.28 0.22
C CYS A 384 -15.09 11.18 1.32
N SER A 385 -14.71 10.65 2.48
CA SER A 385 -15.64 10.47 3.60
C SER A 385 -16.18 11.80 4.12
N ARG A 386 -15.34 12.84 4.19
CA ARG A 386 -15.78 14.17 4.60
C ARG A 386 -16.83 14.76 3.64
N GLU A 387 -16.76 14.45 2.35
CA GLU A 387 -17.78 14.87 1.37
C GLU A 387 -19.08 14.05 1.47
N MET A 388 -18.98 12.76 1.80
CA MET A 388 -20.12 11.82 1.72
C MET A 388 -20.84 11.56 3.05
N LEU A 389 -20.21 11.83 4.21
CA LEU A 389 -20.82 11.59 5.51
C LEU A 389 -21.96 12.55 5.79
N ILE A 390 -23.13 12.00 6.12
CA ILE A 390 -24.26 12.81 6.60
C ILE A 390 -23.94 13.33 8.00
N VAL A 391 -23.91 14.64 8.17
CA VAL A 391 -23.61 15.30 9.43
C VAL A 391 -24.87 15.36 10.30
N ASN A 392 -24.81 14.72 11.47
CA ASN A 392 -25.84 14.75 12.51
C ASN A 392 -25.16 14.62 13.89
N ASP A 393 -25.95 14.62 14.97
CA ASP A 393 -25.42 14.56 16.34
C ASP A 393 -24.57 13.31 16.63
N VAL A 394 -24.82 12.21 15.93
CA VAL A 394 -24.07 10.95 16.08
C VAL A 394 -22.76 10.99 15.30
N THR A 395 -22.74 11.61 14.12
CA THR A 395 -21.57 11.64 13.22
C THR A 395 -20.66 12.86 13.42
N LYS A 396 -21.11 13.90 14.13
CA LYS A 396 -20.32 15.14 14.32
C LYS A 396 -18.92 14.90 14.90
N ASN A 397 -18.80 13.98 15.86
CA ASN A 397 -17.51 13.64 16.48
C ASN A 397 -16.59 12.92 15.49
N LEU A 398 -17.15 12.03 14.67
CA LEU A 398 -16.40 11.32 13.63
C LEU A 398 -15.92 12.29 12.54
N VAL A 399 -16.77 13.22 12.11
CA VAL A 399 -16.40 14.26 11.13
C VAL A 399 -15.30 15.17 11.68
N ALA A 400 -15.38 15.56 12.96
CA ALA A 400 -14.32 16.31 13.62
C ALA A 400 -13.00 15.51 13.67
N ALA A 401 -13.05 14.21 13.99
CA ALA A 401 -11.89 13.33 13.97
C ALA A 401 -11.27 13.21 12.56
N VAL A 402 -12.11 13.08 11.52
CA VAL A 402 -11.68 13.08 10.11
C VAL A 402 -10.94 14.38 9.77
N ASN A 403 -11.50 15.53 10.11
CA ASN A 403 -10.87 16.84 9.83
C ASN A 403 -9.54 17.02 10.57
N ASN A 404 -9.49 16.64 11.85
CA ASN A 404 -8.25 16.69 12.65
C ASN A 404 -7.17 15.79 12.06
N ARG A 405 -7.53 14.56 11.69
CA ARG A 405 -6.60 13.60 11.06
C ARG A 405 -6.12 14.09 9.70
N LEU A 406 -7.00 14.63 8.86
CA LEU A 406 -6.63 15.22 7.57
C LEU A 406 -5.57 16.33 7.71
N SER A 407 -5.75 17.24 8.67
CA SER A 407 -4.80 18.33 8.90
C SER A 407 -3.44 17.82 9.42
N ALA A 408 -3.45 16.89 10.36
CA ALA A 408 -2.25 16.29 10.92
C ALA A 408 -1.47 15.46 9.89
N LEU A 409 -2.16 14.63 9.10
CA LEU A 409 -1.56 13.81 8.06
C LEU A 409 -0.96 14.67 6.94
N SER A 410 -1.68 15.70 6.49
CA SER A 410 -1.16 16.66 5.51
C SER A 410 0.11 17.34 6.01
N PHE A 411 0.16 17.79 7.27
CA PHE A 411 1.39 18.34 7.85
C PHE A 411 2.53 17.32 7.81
N HIS A 412 2.27 16.13 8.33
CA HIS A 412 3.29 15.11 8.54
C HIS A 412 3.91 14.65 7.21
N ILE A 413 3.10 14.36 6.20
CA ILE A 413 3.60 13.91 4.89
C ILE A 413 4.35 15.04 4.18
N ARG A 414 3.80 16.27 4.16
CA ARG A 414 4.46 17.40 3.47
C ARG A 414 5.81 17.77 4.06
N GLU A 415 5.94 17.69 5.39
CA GLU A 415 7.17 18.09 6.08
C GLU A 415 8.21 16.97 6.10
N TYR A 416 7.80 15.73 6.39
CA TYR A 416 8.74 14.67 6.72
C TYR A 416 8.92 13.61 5.64
N TYR A 417 7.99 13.48 4.69
CA TYR A 417 8.14 12.53 3.59
C TYR A 417 8.73 13.18 2.33
N TRP A 418 8.61 14.50 2.19
CA TRP A 418 9.13 15.20 1.02
C TRP A 418 10.65 15.16 0.98
N VAL A 419 11.22 14.80 -0.18
CA VAL A 419 12.64 14.91 -0.47
C VAL A 419 12.87 15.60 -1.82
N ASP A 420 13.76 16.58 -1.79
CA ASP A 420 14.40 17.21 -2.93
C ASP A 420 15.91 17.36 -2.63
N ILE A 421 16.69 17.90 -3.56
CA ILE A 421 18.13 18.07 -3.36
C ILE A 421 18.48 18.90 -2.11
N LYS A 422 17.64 19.89 -1.76
CA LYS A 422 17.87 20.75 -0.59
C LYS A 422 17.59 19.97 0.70
N LYS A 423 16.48 19.24 0.74
CA LYS A 423 16.09 18.42 1.89
C LYS A 423 17.05 17.25 2.11
N ILE A 424 17.54 16.60 1.06
CA ILE A 424 18.58 15.57 1.20
C ILE A 424 19.86 16.16 1.79
N ASN A 425 20.28 17.34 1.33
CA ASN A 425 21.44 18.02 1.91
C ASN A 425 21.21 18.46 3.37
N GLU A 426 19.97 18.74 3.77
CA GLU A 426 19.58 18.96 5.16
C GLU A 426 19.74 17.67 5.99
N ILE A 427 19.15 16.55 5.53
CA ILE A 427 19.23 15.24 6.19
C ILE A 427 20.68 14.77 6.32
N TYR A 428 21.50 14.98 5.28
CA TYR A 428 22.92 14.65 5.30
C TYR A 428 23.70 15.37 6.42
N ARG A 429 23.17 16.49 6.91
CA ARG A 429 23.79 17.32 7.97
C ARG A 429 23.10 17.16 9.32
N TYR A 430 22.17 16.22 9.46
CA TYR A 430 21.50 15.96 10.73
C TYR A 430 22.50 15.63 11.83
N LYS A 431 22.20 16.15 13.02
CA LYS A 431 22.80 15.64 14.24
C LYS A 431 21.93 14.49 14.72
N THR A 432 22.56 13.51 15.35
CA THR A 432 21.89 12.35 15.92
C THR A 432 21.76 12.51 17.43
N GLU A 433 20.90 11.70 18.04
CA GLU A 433 20.66 11.69 19.49
C GLU A 433 20.15 13.04 20.02
N GLU A 434 19.35 13.75 19.20
CA GLU A 434 18.69 14.99 19.60
C GLU A 434 17.50 14.69 20.53
N TYR A 435 17.62 15.08 21.81
CA TYR A 435 16.55 14.93 22.79
C TYR A 435 15.94 16.30 23.15
N SER A 436 15.04 16.79 22.29
CA SER A 436 14.27 18.01 22.55
C SER A 436 13.00 18.09 21.69
N ALA A 437 12.03 18.91 22.11
CA ALA A 437 10.85 19.22 21.29
C ALA A 437 11.19 20.07 20.04
N ASP A 438 12.34 20.76 20.08
CA ASP A 438 12.85 21.62 19.02
C ASP A 438 13.89 20.90 18.14
N ALA A 439 13.97 19.57 18.23
CA ALA A 439 14.89 18.76 17.45
C ALA A 439 14.63 18.93 15.95
N THR A 440 15.71 19.08 15.18
CA THR A 440 15.63 19.10 13.71
C THR A 440 15.44 17.66 13.21
N ASN A 441 16.26 16.74 13.72
CA ASN A 441 16.16 15.31 13.40
C ASN A 441 15.17 14.58 14.32
N LYS A 442 13.87 14.81 14.10
CA LYS A 442 12.79 14.31 14.98
C LYS A 442 12.68 12.79 15.06
N PHE A 443 13.18 12.09 14.05
CA PHE A 443 13.08 10.63 13.94
C PHE A 443 14.42 9.94 14.22
N ASN A 444 15.45 10.68 14.64
CA ASN A 444 16.80 10.16 14.83
C ASN A 444 17.34 9.40 13.60
N ILE A 445 17.13 9.98 12.41
CA ILE A 445 17.65 9.44 11.14
C ILE A 445 19.16 9.60 11.12
N TYR A 446 19.86 8.50 10.89
CA TYR A 446 21.30 8.50 10.68
C TYR A 446 21.59 8.92 9.23
N PRO A 447 22.41 9.97 8.98
CA PRO A 447 22.74 10.43 7.63
C PRO A 447 23.27 9.33 6.70
N GLU A 448 23.93 8.31 7.27
CA GLU A 448 24.46 7.14 6.57
C GLU A 448 23.38 6.27 5.92
N GLN A 449 22.10 6.48 6.25
CA GLN A 449 20.98 5.81 5.57
C GLN A 449 20.67 6.38 4.19
N ILE A 450 21.18 7.57 3.84
CA ILE A 450 20.99 8.14 2.50
C ILE A 450 21.69 7.21 1.49
N PRO A 451 20.94 6.55 0.58
CA PRO A 451 21.54 5.62 -0.35
C PRO A 451 22.45 6.33 -1.35
N THR A 452 23.54 5.68 -1.74
CA THR A 452 24.51 6.24 -2.70
C THR A 452 23.87 6.57 -4.05
N TRP A 453 22.89 5.79 -4.50
CA TRP A 453 22.17 6.03 -5.75
C TRP A 453 21.34 7.31 -5.73
N LEU A 454 20.83 7.73 -4.56
CA LEU A 454 19.83 8.80 -4.47
C LEU A 454 20.42 10.16 -4.82
N VAL A 455 21.64 10.44 -4.35
CA VAL A 455 22.31 11.73 -4.55
C VAL A 455 22.56 12.01 -6.03
N ASP A 456 22.94 10.98 -6.78
CA ASP A 456 23.16 11.08 -8.23
C ASP A 456 21.85 11.00 -9.02
N TRP A 457 20.83 10.33 -8.47
CA TRP A 457 19.56 10.14 -9.14
C TRP A 457 18.62 11.33 -9.01
N ILE A 458 18.59 12.05 -7.89
CA ILE A 458 17.62 13.13 -7.69
C ILE A 458 17.92 14.33 -8.62
N PRO A 459 16.93 14.90 -9.32
CA PRO A 459 17.14 16.05 -10.19
C PRO A 459 17.38 17.35 -9.42
N ASN A 460 17.93 18.35 -10.11
CA ASN A 460 18.13 19.70 -9.54
C ASN A 460 16.81 20.44 -9.30
N LYS A 461 15.76 20.09 -10.04
CA LYS A 461 14.41 20.65 -9.91
C LYS A 461 13.42 19.50 -9.74
N GLY A 462 12.54 19.64 -8.77
CA GLY A 462 11.58 18.61 -8.39
C GLY A 462 12.05 17.74 -7.24
N GLY A 463 11.25 16.74 -6.93
CA GLY A 463 11.38 15.92 -5.73
C GLY A 463 10.22 14.95 -5.64
N TYR A 464 10.16 14.17 -4.57
CA TYR A 464 9.11 13.19 -4.37
C TYR A 464 8.87 12.92 -2.89
N PHE A 465 7.79 12.21 -2.58
CA PHE A 465 7.55 11.67 -1.26
C PHE A 465 8.22 10.29 -1.13
N ILE A 466 9.07 10.12 -0.12
CA ILE A 466 9.74 8.85 0.20
C ILE A 466 8.74 7.72 0.47
N GLY A 467 9.21 6.48 0.37
CA GLY A 467 8.37 5.31 0.52
C GLY A 467 7.84 5.06 1.92
N ASN A 468 8.62 5.38 2.96
CA ASN A 468 8.27 5.05 4.34
C ASN A 468 9.09 5.89 5.33
N LEU A 469 8.52 6.15 6.50
CA LEU A 469 9.19 6.84 7.60
C LEU A 469 8.84 6.18 8.93
N GLN A 470 9.85 5.81 9.71
CA GLN A 470 9.73 5.14 11.00
C GLN A 470 10.77 5.70 11.99
N PRO A 471 10.65 5.41 13.30
CA PRO A 471 11.71 5.74 14.26
C PRO A 471 13.06 5.16 13.82
N ALA A 472 14.04 6.06 13.63
CA ALA A 472 15.38 5.77 13.14
C ALA A 472 15.48 5.10 11.76
N HIS A 473 14.43 5.16 10.93
CA HIS A 473 14.45 4.55 9.60
C HIS A 473 13.70 5.37 8.55
N MET A 474 14.36 5.60 7.41
CA MET A 474 13.79 6.30 6.26
C MET A 474 13.98 5.45 4.99
N ASP A 475 12.88 5.07 4.34
CA ASP A 475 12.92 4.33 3.08
C ASP A 475 12.84 5.31 1.90
N PHE A 476 14.00 5.61 1.32
CA PHE A 476 14.12 6.56 0.23
C PHE A 476 13.62 6.04 -1.13
N ARG A 477 13.14 4.79 -1.25
CA ARG A 477 12.63 4.31 -2.54
C ARG A 477 11.45 5.17 -3.01
N PHE A 478 11.40 5.44 -4.31
CA PHE A 478 10.25 6.07 -4.96
C PHE A 478 9.16 5.03 -5.15
N PHE A 479 7.95 5.28 -4.63
CA PHE A 479 6.78 4.43 -4.87
C PHE A 479 5.75 5.20 -5.69
N THR A 480 5.40 4.66 -6.86
CA THR A 480 4.62 5.37 -7.86
C THR A 480 3.20 5.63 -7.40
N LEU A 481 2.48 4.61 -6.92
CA LEU A 481 1.08 4.76 -6.52
C LEU A 481 0.91 5.82 -5.43
N GLY A 482 1.75 5.76 -4.38
CA GLY A 482 1.74 6.74 -3.29
C GLY A 482 2.00 8.17 -3.76
N ASN A 483 3.00 8.39 -4.63
CA ASN A 483 3.30 9.71 -5.18
C ASN A 483 2.17 10.23 -6.09
N LEU A 484 1.59 9.38 -6.94
CA LEU A 484 0.48 9.77 -7.80
C LEU A 484 -0.77 10.12 -6.99
N TRP A 485 -1.11 9.33 -5.97
CA TRP A 485 -2.24 9.65 -5.10
C TRP A 485 -1.99 10.86 -4.20
N ALA A 486 -0.74 11.14 -3.84
CA ALA A 486 -0.41 12.38 -3.17
C ALA A 486 -0.73 13.61 -4.05
N VAL A 487 -0.44 13.52 -5.36
CA VAL A 487 -0.83 14.53 -6.36
C VAL A 487 -2.35 14.57 -6.54
N ILE A 488 -3.00 13.44 -6.86
CA ILE A 488 -4.44 13.38 -7.15
C ILE A 488 -5.29 13.96 -6.02
N SER A 489 -4.95 13.64 -4.76
CA SER A 489 -5.69 14.06 -3.58
C SER A 489 -5.36 15.46 -3.04
N SER A 490 -4.33 16.13 -3.60
CA SER A 490 -3.71 17.33 -3.01
C SER A 490 -3.16 17.08 -1.59
N LEU A 491 -2.66 15.88 -1.32
CA LEU A 491 -1.90 15.62 -0.09
C LEU A 491 -0.59 16.41 -0.10
N GLY A 492 0.11 16.45 -1.24
CA GLY A 492 1.22 17.39 -1.46
C GLY A 492 0.70 18.79 -1.76
N ASN A 493 1.48 19.81 -1.43
CA ASN A 493 1.18 21.19 -1.86
C ASN A 493 1.47 21.37 -3.36
N GLN A 494 1.12 22.52 -3.93
CA GLN A 494 1.32 22.80 -5.36
C GLN A 494 2.77 22.58 -5.84
N GLU A 495 3.76 23.14 -5.14
CA GLU A 495 5.18 23.02 -5.49
C GLU A 495 5.65 21.56 -5.44
N GLN A 496 5.22 20.81 -4.42
CA GLN A 496 5.55 19.39 -4.28
C GLN A 496 4.91 18.55 -5.38
N ASN A 497 3.65 18.82 -5.72
CA ASN A 497 2.94 18.10 -6.77
C ASN A 497 3.57 18.37 -8.15
N GLU A 498 3.91 19.62 -8.45
CA GLU A 498 4.68 19.99 -9.63
C GLU A 498 6.05 19.29 -9.62
N GLY A 499 6.70 19.23 -8.47
CA GLY A 499 7.99 18.58 -8.27
C GLY A 499 7.95 17.07 -8.55
N VAL A 500 6.91 16.35 -8.13
CA VAL A 500 6.69 14.93 -8.46
C VAL A 500 6.56 14.76 -9.97
N MET A 501 5.72 15.57 -10.61
CA MET A 501 5.49 15.46 -12.05
C MET A 501 6.71 15.87 -12.87
N ALA A 502 7.54 16.80 -12.37
CA ALA A 502 8.81 17.15 -12.99
C ALA A 502 9.85 16.02 -12.84
N LEU A 503 9.90 15.37 -11.68
CA LEU A 503 10.78 14.23 -11.44
C LEU A 503 10.46 13.05 -12.35
N ILE A 504 9.18 12.69 -12.51
CA ILE A 504 8.77 11.61 -13.42
C ILE A 504 9.16 11.92 -14.87
N GLU A 505 9.01 13.18 -15.29
CA GLU A 505 9.39 13.62 -16.63
C GLU A 505 10.90 13.61 -16.85
N GLU A 506 11.69 14.07 -15.87
CA GLU A 506 13.16 14.07 -15.96
C GLU A 506 13.77 12.66 -15.84
N LYS A 507 13.15 11.79 -15.05
CA LYS A 507 13.56 10.38 -14.85
C LYS A 507 12.70 9.41 -15.64
N TRP A 508 12.21 9.86 -16.80
CA TRP A 508 11.35 9.07 -17.69
C TRP A 508 11.94 7.70 -18.02
N ASP A 509 13.24 7.62 -18.31
CA ASP A 509 13.92 6.37 -18.70
C ASP A 509 14.05 5.35 -17.57
N ASP A 510 13.97 5.78 -16.31
CA ASP A 510 13.98 4.89 -15.15
C ASP A 510 12.55 4.54 -14.69
N LEU A 511 11.62 5.51 -14.68
CA LEU A 511 10.28 5.35 -14.09
C LEU A 511 9.21 4.90 -15.09
N VAL A 512 9.36 5.25 -16.37
CA VAL A 512 8.45 4.86 -17.46
C VAL A 512 9.11 3.87 -18.42
N ALA A 513 10.33 4.19 -18.88
CA ALA A 513 11.13 3.37 -19.77
C ALA A 513 10.33 2.87 -21.00
N ASN A 514 10.38 1.55 -21.30
CA ASN A 514 9.64 0.93 -22.39
C ASN A 514 8.25 0.42 -22.00
N MET A 515 7.87 0.52 -20.72
CA MET A 515 6.55 0.12 -20.24
C MET A 515 6.17 0.89 -18.97
N PRO A 516 5.17 1.79 -19.04
CA PRO A 516 4.68 2.47 -17.85
C PRO A 516 4.03 1.48 -16.88
N LEU A 517 4.05 1.70 -15.57
CA LEU A 517 5.03 2.48 -14.81
C LEU A 517 5.77 1.56 -13.85
N LYS A 518 6.99 1.91 -13.47
CA LYS A 518 7.65 1.21 -12.36
C LYS A 518 6.81 1.31 -11.11
N ILE A 519 6.59 0.19 -10.41
CA ILE A 519 5.86 0.21 -9.13
C ILE A 519 6.67 0.91 -8.04
N CYS A 520 7.98 0.64 -8.01
CA CYS A 520 8.94 1.33 -7.16
C CYS A 520 10.30 1.46 -7.86
N PHE A 521 11.14 2.36 -7.35
CA PHE A 521 12.51 2.54 -7.82
C PHE A 521 13.46 2.94 -6.68
N PRO A 522 14.71 2.42 -6.65
CA PRO A 522 15.22 1.30 -7.45
C PRO A 522 14.74 -0.05 -6.90
N ALA A 523 15.12 -1.14 -7.57
CA ALA A 523 14.96 -2.49 -7.02
C ALA A 523 15.98 -2.76 -5.91
N LEU A 524 15.59 -3.56 -4.93
CA LEU A 524 16.47 -4.16 -3.93
C LEU A 524 17.32 -5.24 -4.60
N GLU A 525 18.62 -5.22 -4.37
CA GLU A 525 19.57 -6.17 -4.98
C GLU A 525 20.36 -6.97 -3.93
N VAL A 526 20.87 -8.13 -4.34
CA VAL A 526 21.80 -8.99 -3.57
C VAL A 526 21.38 -9.17 -2.10
N GLU A 527 22.08 -8.54 -1.15
CA GLU A 527 21.83 -8.71 0.29
C GLU A 527 20.60 -7.95 0.76
N GLU A 528 20.30 -6.79 0.19
CA GLU A 528 19.08 -6.04 0.52
C GLU A 528 17.86 -6.88 0.14
N TRP A 529 17.86 -7.49 -1.05
CA TRP A 529 16.81 -8.40 -1.46
C TRP A 529 16.67 -9.60 -0.50
N ARG A 530 17.77 -10.26 -0.14
CA ARG A 530 17.76 -11.42 0.78
C ARG A 530 17.17 -11.05 2.14
N ILE A 531 17.61 -9.92 2.72
CA ILE A 531 17.26 -9.49 4.07
C ILE A 531 15.83 -8.93 4.12
N ILE A 532 15.50 -8.01 3.21
CA ILE A 532 14.24 -7.27 3.27
C ILE A 532 13.08 -8.16 2.82
N THR A 533 13.24 -8.86 1.69
CA THR A 533 12.15 -9.70 1.14
C THR A 533 12.11 -11.09 1.78
N GLY A 534 13.18 -11.51 2.46
CA GLY A 534 13.33 -12.90 2.92
C GLY A 534 13.68 -13.86 1.78
N SER A 535 14.40 -13.38 0.76
CA SER A 535 14.74 -14.12 -0.45
C SER A 535 13.52 -14.57 -1.26
N ASP A 536 12.51 -13.70 -1.37
CA ASP A 536 11.28 -14.02 -2.10
C ASP A 536 11.55 -14.20 -3.60
N PRO A 537 11.35 -15.41 -4.17
CA PRO A 537 11.68 -15.71 -5.55
C PRO A 537 10.78 -15.03 -6.59
N LYS A 538 9.61 -14.49 -6.20
CA LYS A 538 8.75 -13.69 -7.11
C LYS A 538 9.25 -12.24 -7.23
N ASN A 539 9.89 -11.74 -6.17
CA ASN A 539 10.40 -10.37 -6.05
C ASN A 539 11.90 -10.26 -6.31
N THR A 540 12.43 -11.02 -7.27
CA THR A 540 13.83 -10.85 -7.71
C THR A 540 14.08 -9.42 -8.22
N PRO A 541 15.34 -8.93 -8.25
CA PRO A 541 15.63 -7.58 -8.71
C PRO A 541 15.00 -7.26 -10.07
N TRP A 542 14.28 -6.14 -10.14
CA TRP A 542 13.57 -5.66 -11.32
C TRP A 542 12.43 -6.58 -11.79
N SER A 543 11.76 -7.26 -10.86
CA SER A 543 10.63 -8.15 -11.12
C SER A 543 9.49 -7.90 -10.14
N TYR A 544 8.26 -8.09 -10.60
CA TYR A 544 7.04 -8.00 -9.78
C TYR A 544 6.99 -6.73 -8.92
N HIS A 545 6.92 -6.82 -7.58
CA HIS A 545 6.90 -5.64 -6.71
C HIS A 545 8.28 -4.99 -6.53
N ASN A 546 9.36 -5.70 -6.83
CA ASN A 546 10.72 -5.22 -6.66
C ASN A 546 11.25 -4.53 -7.92
N GLY A 547 10.64 -3.40 -8.29
CA GLY A 547 11.01 -2.62 -9.47
C GLY A 547 10.49 -3.17 -10.80
N GLY A 548 9.43 -3.99 -10.77
CA GLY A 548 8.67 -4.35 -11.98
C GLY A 548 7.92 -3.15 -12.56
N SER A 549 7.63 -3.20 -13.86
CA SER A 549 6.76 -2.25 -14.55
C SER A 549 5.32 -2.78 -14.59
N TRP A 550 4.37 -1.98 -14.12
CA TRP A 550 2.97 -2.34 -13.95
C TRP A 550 2.09 -1.40 -14.79
N PRO A 551 1.54 -1.88 -15.92
CA PRO A 551 0.70 -1.05 -16.79
C PRO A 551 -0.61 -0.61 -16.13
N CYS A 552 -1.08 -1.31 -15.10
CA CYS A 552 -2.27 -0.89 -14.35
C CYS A 552 -2.10 0.48 -13.68
N LEU A 553 -0.87 0.99 -13.48
CA LEU A 553 -0.59 2.31 -12.90
C LEU A 553 -0.85 3.49 -13.87
N LEU A 554 -1.17 3.18 -15.14
CA LEU A 554 -1.31 4.17 -16.20
C LEU A 554 -2.50 5.12 -15.98
N TRP A 555 -3.60 4.65 -15.40
CA TRP A 555 -4.80 5.48 -15.20
C TRP A 555 -4.61 6.50 -14.07
N GLN A 556 -3.94 6.12 -12.98
CA GLN A 556 -3.59 7.05 -11.91
C GLN A 556 -2.60 8.11 -12.44
N PHE A 557 -1.64 7.69 -13.27
CA PHE A 557 -0.70 8.62 -13.89
C PHE A 557 -1.38 9.61 -14.82
N THR A 558 -2.31 9.10 -15.64
CA THR A 558 -3.13 9.92 -16.52
C THR A 558 -3.94 10.93 -15.72
N LEU A 559 -4.59 10.51 -14.62
CA LEU A 559 -5.36 11.40 -13.77
C LEU A 559 -4.49 12.48 -13.11
N ALA A 560 -3.30 12.12 -12.62
CA ALA A 560 -2.33 13.07 -12.07
C ALA A 560 -1.83 14.06 -13.14
N CYS A 561 -1.56 13.59 -14.36
CA CYS A 561 -1.19 14.44 -15.49
C CYS A 561 -2.29 15.44 -15.84
N ILE A 562 -3.54 15.01 -15.94
CA ILE A 562 -4.68 15.89 -16.26
C ILE A 562 -4.83 16.97 -15.17
N LYS A 563 -4.78 16.57 -13.89
CA LYS A 563 -4.82 17.50 -12.76
C LYS A 563 -3.75 18.60 -12.88
N MET A 564 -2.53 18.22 -13.26
CA MET A 564 -1.39 19.12 -13.35
C MET A 564 -1.24 19.80 -14.72
N GLY A 565 -2.26 19.72 -15.59
CA GLY A 565 -2.25 20.33 -16.92
C GLY A 565 -1.23 19.71 -17.89
N LYS A 566 -0.73 18.50 -17.62
CA LYS A 566 0.26 17.77 -18.42
C LYS A 566 -0.39 16.70 -19.31
N LEU A 567 -1.47 17.03 -20.03
CA LEU A 567 -2.21 16.07 -20.86
C LEU A 567 -1.33 15.35 -21.90
N GLU A 568 -0.38 16.06 -22.51
CA GLU A 568 0.55 15.46 -23.49
C GLU A 568 1.48 14.41 -22.87
N LEU A 569 1.83 14.56 -21.58
CA LEU A 569 2.63 13.56 -20.87
C LEU A 569 1.83 12.27 -20.64
N ALA A 570 0.53 12.37 -20.36
CA ALA A 570 -0.36 11.22 -20.27
C ALA A 570 -0.48 10.50 -21.62
N LYS A 571 -0.76 11.23 -22.70
CA LYS A 571 -0.81 10.68 -24.06
C LYS A 571 0.48 9.97 -24.45
N LYS A 572 1.64 10.55 -24.10
CA LYS A 572 2.95 9.93 -24.32
C LYS A 572 3.07 8.59 -23.58
N ALA A 573 2.66 8.50 -22.31
CA ALA A 573 2.73 7.24 -21.56
C ALA A 573 1.78 6.18 -22.13
N VAL A 574 0.54 6.56 -22.48
CA VAL A 574 -0.43 5.65 -23.12
C VAL A 574 0.13 5.11 -24.43
N ALA A 575 0.71 5.97 -25.27
CA ALA A 575 1.33 5.57 -26.53
C ALA A 575 2.56 4.67 -26.35
N VAL A 576 3.26 4.71 -25.21
CA VAL A 576 4.33 3.75 -24.91
C VAL A 576 3.74 2.37 -24.60
N ALA A 577 2.69 2.31 -23.80
CA ALA A 577 2.03 1.04 -23.45
C ALA A 577 1.33 0.40 -24.66
N GLU A 578 0.58 1.19 -25.44
CA GLU A 578 -0.25 0.75 -26.56
C GLU A 578 0.55 -0.01 -27.64
N LYS A 579 1.84 0.33 -27.81
CA LYS A 579 2.74 -0.35 -28.75
C LYS A 579 2.91 -1.83 -28.48
N ARG A 580 2.77 -2.26 -27.24
CA ARG A 580 3.18 -3.61 -26.80
C ARG A 580 2.11 -4.37 -26.05
N LEU A 581 1.20 -3.71 -25.34
CA LEU A 581 0.21 -4.40 -24.50
C LEU A 581 -0.58 -5.46 -25.27
N LYS A 582 -1.05 -5.13 -26.48
CA LYS A 582 -1.75 -6.08 -27.35
C LYS A 582 -0.82 -7.16 -27.91
N GLU A 583 0.39 -6.79 -28.33
CA GLU A 583 1.36 -7.75 -28.90
C GLU A 583 1.86 -8.78 -27.88
N ASP A 584 1.93 -8.38 -26.61
CA ASP A 584 2.40 -9.19 -25.48
C ASP A 584 1.25 -9.87 -24.72
N ASP A 585 0.02 -9.90 -25.27
CA ASP A 585 -1.18 -10.53 -24.69
C ASP A 585 -1.57 -10.01 -23.29
N TRP A 586 -1.49 -8.69 -23.09
CA TRP A 586 -1.99 -7.96 -21.91
C TRP A 586 -1.47 -8.51 -20.56
N PRO A 587 -0.15 -8.54 -20.34
CA PRO A 587 0.43 -9.13 -19.16
C PRO A 587 0.18 -8.28 -17.89
N GLU A 588 0.11 -8.96 -16.74
CA GLU A 588 0.06 -8.38 -15.40
C GLU A 588 1.20 -7.39 -15.11
N TYR A 589 2.45 -7.76 -15.44
CA TYR A 589 3.63 -6.92 -15.23
C TYR A 589 4.78 -7.26 -16.17
N TYR A 590 5.79 -6.38 -16.20
CA TYR A 590 7.01 -6.52 -16.98
C TYR A 590 8.26 -6.43 -16.09
N ASP A 591 9.26 -7.25 -16.42
CA ASP A 591 10.53 -7.34 -15.73
C ASP A 591 11.62 -6.51 -16.42
N THR A 592 12.79 -6.48 -15.77
CA THR A 592 14.00 -5.73 -16.14
C THR A 592 13.93 -4.24 -15.85
N ARG A 593 15.10 -3.62 -15.71
CA ARG A 593 15.23 -2.19 -15.40
C ARG A 593 14.39 -1.29 -16.31
N SER A 594 14.27 -1.64 -17.59
CA SER A 594 13.52 -0.85 -18.57
C SER A 594 12.20 -1.49 -19.05
N GLY A 595 11.69 -2.53 -18.38
CA GLY A 595 10.40 -3.15 -18.71
C GLY A 595 10.39 -3.89 -20.04
N ARG A 596 11.51 -4.49 -20.44
CA ARG A 596 11.66 -5.13 -21.77
C ARG A 596 11.04 -6.51 -21.85
N PHE A 597 11.05 -7.28 -20.77
CA PHE A 597 10.52 -8.64 -20.77
C PHE A 597 9.16 -8.68 -20.11
N VAL A 598 8.25 -9.48 -20.66
CA VAL A 598 7.04 -9.88 -19.93
C VAL A 598 7.47 -10.52 -18.61
N GLY A 599 6.75 -10.23 -17.53
CA GLY A 599 7.09 -10.65 -16.19
C GLY A 599 7.22 -12.17 -16.08
N LYS A 600 8.22 -12.64 -15.34
CA LYS A 600 8.59 -14.07 -15.26
C LYS A 600 7.43 -14.99 -14.85
N GLN A 601 6.54 -14.49 -14.00
CA GLN A 601 5.32 -15.18 -13.56
C GLN A 601 4.07 -14.30 -13.79
N SER A 602 4.11 -13.45 -14.82
CA SER A 602 2.99 -12.59 -15.16
C SER A 602 1.86 -13.42 -15.73
N ARG A 603 0.63 -13.16 -15.27
CA ARG A 603 -0.56 -13.68 -15.96
C ARG A 603 -0.81 -12.89 -17.24
N LEU A 604 -1.24 -13.58 -18.29
CA LEU A 604 -1.71 -12.93 -19.51
C LEU A 604 -3.19 -12.57 -19.36
N TYR A 605 -3.66 -11.65 -20.21
CA TYR A 605 -5.03 -11.15 -20.18
C TYR A 605 -5.45 -10.70 -18.77
N GLN A 606 -4.55 -10.01 -18.08
CA GLN A 606 -4.80 -9.49 -16.75
C GLN A 606 -5.74 -8.30 -16.84
N THR A 607 -6.87 -8.39 -16.13
CA THR A 607 -7.99 -7.45 -16.27
C THR A 607 -7.61 -6.03 -15.90
N TRP A 608 -6.88 -5.80 -14.81
CA TRP A 608 -6.51 -4.43 -14.41
C TRP A 608 -5.51 -3.74 -15.36
N THR A 609 -4.78 -4.51 -16.17
CA THR A 609 -3.85 -4.01 -17.20
C THR A 609 -4.69 -3.48 -18.35
N ILE A 610 -5.65 -4.30 -18.81
CA ILE A 610 -6.62 -3.96 -19.85
C ILE A 610 -7.46 -2.74 -19.42
N ALA A 611 -8.04 -2.81 -18.22
CA ALA A 611 -8.88 -1.75 -17.68
C ALA A 611 -8.11 -0.46 -17.40
N GLY A 612 -6.87 -0.54 -16.89
CA GLY A 612 -6.03 0.63 -16.66
C GLY A 612 -5.69 1.36 -17.96
N PHE A 613 -5.45 0.62 -19.04
CA PHE A 613 -5.28 1.18 -20.39
C PHE A 613 -6.56 1.87 -20.88
N LEU A 614 -7.71 1.19 -20.83
CA LEU A 614 -9.00 1.75 -21.26
C LEU A 614 -9.41 2.99 -20.46
N ALA A 615 -9.31 2.92 -19.12
CA ALA A 615 -9.60 4.04 -18.25
C ALA A 615 -8.70 5.25 -18.58
N SER A 616 -7.43 5.03 -18.91
CA SER A 616 -6.53 6.10 -19.33
C SER A 616 -6.98 6.78 -20.63
N LYS A 617 -7.38 6.01 -21.64
CA LYS A 617 -7.91 6.58 -22.91
C LYS A 617 -9.19 7.38 -22.67
N LYS A 618 -10.14 6.82 -21.93
CA LYS A 618 -11.41 7.50 -21.59
C LYS A 618 -11.18 8.77 -20.76
N LEU A 619 -10.22 8.78 -19.83
CA LEU A 619 -9.85 9.98 -19.07
C LEU A 619 -9.24 11.09 -19.97
N ILE A 620 -8.43 10.72 -20.95
CA ILE A 620 -7.84 11.65 -21.92
C ILE A 620 -8.91 12.24 -22.84
N GLU A 621 -9.89 11.43 -23.26
CA GLU A 621 -11.02 11.84 -24.10
C GLU A 621 -12.01 12.73 -23.35
N GLN A 622 -12.14 12.56 -22.03
CA GLN A 622 -13.13 13.25 -21.19
C GLN A 622 -12.46 13.99 -19.99
N PRO A 623 -11.61 15.01 -20.23
CA PRO A 623 -10.92 15.73 -19.15
C PRO A 623 -11.88 16.40 -18.16
N GLU A 624 -13.08 16.77 -18.59
CA GLU A 624 -14.13 17.33 -17.74
C GLU A 624 -14.61 16.31 -16.70
N LYS A 625 -14.82 15.05 -17.08
CA LYS A 625 -15.15 13.99 -16.12
C LYS A 625 -13.95 13.66 -15.23
N ALA A 626 -12.73 13.65 -15.79
CA ALA A 626 -11.50 13.48 -15.01
C ALA A 626 -11.37 14.54 -13.91
N SER A 627 -11.80 15.78 -14.15
CA SER A 627 -11.76 16.87 -13.17
C SER A 627 -12.60 16.63 -11.91
N LEU A 628 -13.61 15.75 -11.99
CA LEU A 628 -14.45 15.37 -10.85
C LEU A 628 -13.75 14.37 -9.92
N LEU A 629 -12.68 13.73 -10.39
CA LEU A 629 -12.03 12.58 -9.75
C LEU A 629 -10.77 12.95 -8.96
N PHE A 630 -10.29 14.19 -9.07
CA PHE A 630 -9.20 14.72 -8.25
C PHE A 630 -9.67 15.91 -7.42
N TRP A 631 -8.82 16.36 -6.50
CA TRP A 631 -9.13 17.50 -5.65
C TRP A 631 -8.27 18.72 -5.96
N GLN A 632 -8.70 19.87 -5.46
CA GLN A 632 -7.84 21.04 -5.32
C GLN A 632 -7.30 21.15 -3.90
N GLU A 633 -6.31 22.02 -3.73
CA GLU A 633 -5.76 22.38 -2.42
C GLU A 633 -6.88 22.83 -1.48
N ASP A 634 -6.89 22.27 -0.28
CA ASP A 634 -7.90 22.56 0.72
C ASP A 634 -7.37 23.57 1.75
N TYR A 635 -7.60 24.85 1.47
CA TYR A 635 -7.14 25.93 2.33
C TYR A 635 -7.82 25.92 3.72
N GLN A 636 -9.05 25.39 3.85
CA GLN A 636 -9.73 25.29 5.13
C GLN A 636 -9.04 24.29 6.08
N LEU A 637 -8.54 23.17 5.53
CA LEU A 637 -7.74 22.21 6.30
C LEU A 637 -6.40 22.80 6.77
N LEU A 638 -5.83 23.74 6.02
CA LEU A 638 -4.58 24.42 6.36
C LEU A 638 -4.77 25.44 7.50
N GLU A 639 -5.89 26.16 7.49
CA GLU A 639 -6.25 27.13 8.54
C GLU A 639 -6.56 26.45 9.89
N THR A 640 -7.18 25.27 9.85
CA THR A 640 -7.63 24.53 11.04
C THR A 640 -6.51 23.75 11.74
N CYS A 641 -5.25 23.86 11.30
CA CYS A 641 -4.14 23.18 11.96
C CYS A 641 -4.03 23.59 13.43
N VAL A 642 -3.88 22.60 14.32
CA VAL A 642 -3.65 22.78 15.76
C VAL A 642 -2.44 23.69 16.06
N CYS A 643 -1.49 23.75 15.12
CA CYS A 643 -0.36 24.68 15.16
C CYS A 643 -0.76 26.17 15.08
N GLY A 644 -1.93 26.50 14.50
CA GLY A 644 -2.55 27.82 14.55
C GLY A 644 -3.29 28.10 15.86
N LEU A 645 -3.84 27.07 16.52
CA LEU A 645 -4.53 27.18 17.81
C LEU A 645 -3.57 27.54 18.96
N THR A 646 -2.27 27.21 18.86
CA THR A 646 -1.26 27.63 19.84
C THR A 646 -0.94 29.13 19.83
N LYS A 647 -1.42 29.91 18.84
CA LYS A 647 -1.27 31.38 18.87
C LYS A 647 -2.06 32.04 20.01
N SER A 648 -3.14 31.41 20.50
CA SER A 648 -3.97 31.96 21.59
C SER A 648 -3.37 31.72 22.99
N SER A 649 -2.36 30.86 23.12
CA SER A 649 -1.76 30.46 24.40
C SER A 649 -0.31 30.94 24.56
N GLY A 650 -0.05 32.24 24.36
CA GLY A 650 1.08 32.98 24.95
C GLY A 650 2.54 32.55 24.65
N ARG A 651 2.79 31.37 24.06
CA ARG A 651 4.12 30.91 23.67
C ARG A 651 4.43 31.39 22.25
N LYS A 652 4.95 32.62 22.17
CA LYS A 652 5.74 33.06 21.02
C LYS A 652 6.96 32.13 20.92
N ASN A 653 6.99 31.20 19.97
CA ASN A 653 8.20 30.80 19.21
C ASN A 653 8.09 29.58 18.28
N ASN A 654 6.93 28.96 18.02
CA ASN A 654 6.84 28.00 16.92
C ASN A 654 6.28 28.67 15.67
N LYS A 655 7.17 29.22 14.83
CA LYS A 655 6.83 29.58 13.45
C LYS A 655 6.44 28.30 12.73
N CYS A 656 5.14 28.06 12.60
CA CYS A 656 4.66 27.15 11.57
C CYS A 656 5.05 27.76 10.21
N SER A 657 5.81 27.04 9.40
CA SER A 657 6.34 27.44 8.08
C SER A 657 5.26 27.73 7.01
N ARG A 658 3.99 27.83 7.41
CA ARG A 658 2.80 27.78 6.54
C ARG A 658 2.29 29.13 6.02
N PHE A 659 2.89 30.25 6.37
CA PHE A 659 2.47 31.55 5.83
C PHE A 659 3.53 32.15 4.92
N THR A 660 3.53 31.70 3.66
CA THR A 660 3.94 32.55 2.54
C THR A 660 2.66 32.85 1.76
N PRO A 661 1.98 33.99 1.98
CA PRO A 661 0.85 34.36 1.14
C PRO A 661 1.34 34.51 -0.31
N PRO A 662 0.48 34.24 -1.32
CA PRO A 662 0.82 34.55 -2.70
C PRO A 662 1.17 36.04 -2.78
N ILE A 663 2.30 36.35 -3.40
CA ILE A 663 2.59 37.72 -3.84
C ILE A 663 1.53 38.03 -4.90
N SER A 664 0.66 38.98 -4.58
CA SER A 664 -0.41 39.50 -5.45
C SER A 664 0.10 39.98 -6.79
#